data_AF-A0A9E3N9G9-F1
#
_entry.id   AF-A0A9E3N9G9-F1
#
_cell.length_a   1.000
_cell.length_b   1.000
_cell.length_c   1.000
_cell.angle_alpha   90.00
_cell.angle_beta   90.00
_cell.angle_gamma   90.00
#
_symmetry.space_group_name_H-M   'P 1'
#
loop_
_entity.id
_entity.type
_entity.pdbx_description
1 polymer ?
#
loop_
_entity_poly.entity_id
_entity_poly.type
_entity_poly.pdbx_seq_one_letter_code
_entity_poly.pdbx_strand_id
1 'polypeptide(L)'
;KMTFTGTETVNVTVKKATSTIILNAADMTISRATIDGKAVPFKLDNDAQQLTLTLPAPAKLGNHVIAFAWTGKINESAAGFFAIDYTNDDGSKARMLATQFEAPDARRFAPMWDEPSFKAKFKLSAVAPKGQLSFSNMPATKTNRPDGTQLYSFQQTPVMSSYLLFLGMGEMERKTVMAGKTEIGVITRKGVKDQGDYALASAKRLLTYYNDYFGQPYPLPKLDMIAGPGTSQFFGAMENWGAIFYFEPELLFDEKRATESDKQRIFTVVAHEMAHQWFGDLVTMSWWDDLWLNEGFASWMENKASADLNPGWFARESAVSQDREGALAIDATSATHPIIRHVETVDQIGEAFDNITYLKGQAVITMIESTLGPDKFRDGIRHYMAKYKYGNTRTDMLWAELEGASGMKITDSAHDFTLQGGVPLITLTEGKCVNGQTVASLAQGRFGLDEASKAAQTWRVPLRVGTIGGNPISVITTGAKTDVTVPGCAPVVLNMGKGSYLRARYSGDAHAAIVANYAKLAVADRLGTLGDDFALARSGDQDFAAWAATFAAVPADANPLEWQLVSGELGSLSGLYADTPLQQQIKALTINRLGPVLARIGYEQKAGESPLVTNLREDLVGRLGAAGDPEVLRRARDWVAKLKTDSAAIPPAIRGPMLGTFAANATPADWDQLLALFKAETNPVVKNEYVRLLGQAKDPVLAQKALDLLKTDVLTAQQKPTILRAVAGGHPDLAFDYAVANADLVNGVLEASTRAGFIVGLGAGSNDPAMPGKITAYAEKNLPVGSRGGAKRALATIAVRKAVADRLRAGVTAWVAKGN
;
A
#
# COMPACT_ATOMS: atom_id res chain seq x y z
N LYS A 1 -4.93 22.97 -25.25
CA LYS A 1 -5.44 23.70 -24.07
C LYS A 1 -5.63 22.68 -22.95
N MET A 2 -5.19 22.95 -21.71
CA MET A 2 -5.33 22.05 -20.55
C MET A 2 -6.72 22.19 -19.90
N THR A 3 -7.77 22.10 -20.71
CA THR A 3 -9.15 22.37 -20.31
C THR A 3 -10.09 21.45 -21.08
N PHE A 4 -11.25 21.14 -20.50
CA PHE A 4 -12.35 20.46 -21.17
C PHE A 4 -13.67 21.18 -20.92
N THR A 5 -14.66 20.94 -21.77
CA THR A 5 -16.03 21.45 -21.57
C THR A 5 -16.97 20.29 -21.32
N GLY A 6 -17.91 20.46 -20.39
CA GLY A 6 -18.88 19.44 -20.05
C GLY A 6 -20.30 19.98 -20.01
N THR A 7 -21.25 19.08 -20.24
CA THR A 7 -22.68 19.29 -19.99
C THR A 7 -23.24 18.03 -19.39
N GLU A 8 -24.16 18.16 -18.44
CA GLU A 8 -24.82 17.00 -17.85
C GLU A 8 -26.28 17.29 -17.54
N THR A 9 -27.00 16.22 -17.24
CA THR A 9 -28.36 16.26 -16.72
C THR A 9 -28.47 15.24 -15.60
N VAL A 10 -28.90 15.70 -14.43
CA VAL A 10 -28.97 14.92 -13.20
C VAL A 10 -30.44 14.78 -12.80
N ASN A 11 -30.90 13.53 -12.69
CA ASN A 11 -32.21 13.24 -12.13
C ASN A 11 -32.10 13.15 -10.61
N VAL A 12 -32.89 13.94 -9.89
CA VAL A 12 -32.85 14.00 -8.42
C VAL A 12 -34.24 13.78 -7.84
N THR A 13 -34.31 13.23 -6.64
CA THR A 13 -35.56 13.12 -5.88
C THR A 13 -35.50 14.00 -4.64
N VAL A 14 -36.32 15.05 -4.62
CA VAL A 14 -36.45 15.96 -3.48
C VAL A 14 -37.34 15.32 -2.41
N LYS A 15 -36.74 14.99 -1.27
CA LYS A 15 -37.40 14.33 -0.12
C LYS A 15 -38.00 15.31 0.89
N LYS A 16 -37.57 16.57 0.86
CA LYS A 16 -38.06 17.67 1.70
C LYS A 16 -38.11 18.93 0.85
N ALA A 17 -39.21 19.68 0.91
CA ALA A 17 -39.30 20.96 0.21
C ALA A 17 -38.12 21.86 0.60
N THR A 18 -37.39 22.36 -0.39
CA THR A 18 -36.15 23.12 -0.19
C THR A 18 -36.04 24.24 -1.21
N SER A 19 -35.56 25.41 -0.79
CA SER A 19 -35.23 26.54 -1.67
C SER A 19 -33.77 26.55 -2.08
N THR A 20 -32.96 25.62 -1.57
CA THR A 20 -31.54 25.51 -1.89
C THR A 20 -31.18 24.06 -2.20
N ILE A 21 -30.26 23.89 -3.17
CA ILE A 21 -29.66 22.61 -3.50
C ILE A 21 -28.14 22.79 -3.39
N ILE A 22 -27.49 21.95 -2.58
CA ILE A 22 -26.04 22.00 -2.37
C ILE A 22 -25.45 20.68 -2.87
N LEU A 23 -24.39 20.78 -3.65
CA LEU A 23 -23.60 19.68 -4.21
C LEU A 23 -22.13 20.09 -4.29
N ASN A 24 -21.25 19.19 -4.72
CA ASN A 24 -19.81 19.43 -4.81
C ASN A 24 -19.41 19.87 -6.22
N ALA A 25 -18.47 20.81 -6.29
CA ALA A 25 -17.75 21.17 -7.51
C ALA A 25 -16.43 21.85 -7.12
N ALA A 26 -15.37 21.65 -7.89
CA ALA A 26 -14.09 22.33 -7.65
C ALA A 26 -13.28 22.50 -8.95
N ASP A 27 -12.43 23.53 -8.99
CA ASP A 27 -11.53 23.84 -10.13
C ASP A 27 -12.22 23.91 -11.51
N MET A 28 -13.43 24.45 -11.53
CA MET A 28 -14.22 24.60 -12.75
C MET A 28 -14.99 25.92 -12.80
N THR A 29 -15.38 26.32 -14.02
CA THR A 29 -16.25 27.47 -14.25
C THR A 29 -17.62 26.99 -14.74
N ILE A 30 -18.65 27.17 -13.92
CA ILE A 30 -20.04 26.87 -14.28
C ILE A 30 -20.57 27.98 -15.19
N SER A 31 -21.01 27.63 -16.39
CA SER A 31 -21.59 28.58 -17.36
C SER A 31 -23.12 28.51 -17.40
N ARG A 32 -23.73 27.43 -16.92
CA ARG A 32 -25.19 27.27 -16.87
C ARG A 32 -25.59 26.30 -15.76
N ALA A 33 -26.64 26.65 -15.02
CA ALA A 33 -27.38 25.74 -14.15
C ALA A 33 -28.88 25.96 -14.33
N THR A 34 -29.65 24.87 -14.48
CA THR A 34 -31.11 24.92 -14.59
C THR A 34 -31.76 23.82 -13.75
N ILE A 35 -32.95 24.08 -13.21
CA ILE A 35 -33.84 23.06 -12.65
C ILE A 35 -35.13 23.02 -13.47
N ASP A 36 -35.54 21.83 -13.92
CA ASP A 36 -36.72 21.60 -14.77
C ASP A 36 -36.77 22.57 -15.98
N GLY A 37 -35.60 22.81 -16.59
CA GLY A 37 -35.42 23.71 -17.73
C GLY A 37 -35.39 25.21 -17.40
N LYS A 38 -35.56 25.62 -16.13
CA LYS A 38 -35.51 27.02 -15.70
C LYS A 38 -34.15 27.36 -15.12
N ALA A 39 -33.56 28.47 -15.58
CA ALA A 39 -32.30 28.98 -15.03
C ALA A 39 -32.44 29.34 -13.56
N VAL A 40 -31.40 29.03 -12.78
CA VAL A 40 -31.33 29.35 -11.35
C VAL A 40 -30.02 30.05 -11.02
N PRO A 41 -30.02 31.02 -10.09
CA PRO A 41 -28.78 31.55 -9.52
C PRO A 41 -27.95 30.44 -8.87
N PHE A 42 -26.64 30.52 -9.02
CA PHE A 42 -25.70 29.59 -8.40
C PHE A 42 -24.45 30.31 -7.89
N LYS A 43 -23.82 29.74 -6.86
CA LYS A 43 -22.54 30.20 -6.30
C LYS A 43 -21.64 29.00 -6.05
N LEU A 44 -20.43 29.03 -6.61
CA LEU A 44 -19.36 28.10 -6.29
C LEU A 44 -18.49 28.69 -5.18
N ASP A 45 -18.36 27.97 -4.07
CA ASP A 45 -17.39 28.23 -3.01
C ASP A 45 -16.18 27.32 -3.23
N ASN A 46 -15.03 27.90 -3.58
CA ASN A 46 -13.83 27.14 -3.91
C ASN A 46 -13.16 26.52 -2.68
N ASP A 47 -13.27 27.17 -1.51
CA ASP A 47 -12.66 26.70 -0.27
C ASP A 47 -13.47 25.52 0.29
N ALA A 48 -14.80 25.66 0.30
CA ALA A 48 -15.69 24.57 0.70
C ALA A 48 -15.86 23.49 -0.38
N GLN A 49 -15.46 23.77 -1.63
CA GLN A 49 -15.69 22.92 -2.81
C GLN A 49 -17.17 22.57 -3.01
N GLN A 50 -18.04 23.56 -2.79
CA GLN A 50 -19.49 23.41 -2.81
C GLN A 50 -20.14 24.37 -3.81
N LEU A 51 -21.04 23.84 -4.63
CA LEU A 51 -21.93 24.58 -5.51
C LEU A 51 -23.31 24.67 -4.84
N THR A 52 -23.77 25.90 -4.62
CA THR A 52 -25.13 26.17 -4.12
C THR A 52 -26.01 26.69 -5.25
N LEU A 53 -27.16 26.06 -5.47
CA LEU A 53 -28.23 26.56 -6.33
C LEU A 53 -29.34 27.19 -5.47
N THR A 54 -29.74 28.41 -5.81
CA THR A 54 -30.83 29.11 -5.14
C THR A 54 -32.09 29.04 -6.00
N LEU A 55 -33.13 28.41 -5.49
CA LEU A 55 -34.38 28.22 -6.21
C LEU A 55 -35.33 29.41 -5.96
N PRO A 56 -36.03 29.92 -7.00
CA PRO A 56 -36.95 31.05 -6.85
C PRO A 56 -38.19 30.69 -6.00
N ALA A 57 -38.51 29.41 -5.89
CA ALA A 57 -39.52 28.85 -4.99
C ALA A 57 -39.04 27.47 -4.50
N PRO A 58 -39.49 27.00 -3.32
CA PRO A 58 -39.14 25.67 -2.85
C PRO A 58 -39.46 24.59 -3.89
N ALA A 59 -38.48 23.71 -4.18
CA ALA A 59 -38.72 22.52 -5.00
C ALA A 59 -39.80 21.66 -4.36
N LYS A 60 -40.68 21.12 -5.20
CA LYS A 60 -41.72 20.20 -4.75
C LYS A 60 -41.10 18.87 -4.35
N LEU A 61 -41.84 18.08 -3.58
CA LEU A 61 -41.44 16.70 -3.32
C LEU A 61 -41.53 15.89 -4.62
N GLY A 62 -40.57 14.99 -4.82
CA GLY A 62 -40.54 14.11 -5.99
C GLY A 62 -39.39 14.40 -6.96
N ASN A 63 -39.56 13.99 -8.20
CA ASN A 63 -38.48 13.97 -9.18
C ASN A 63 -38.32 15.31 -9.89
N HIS A 64 -37.06 15.74 -10.01
CA HIS A 64 -36.64 16.96 -10.69
C HIS A 64 -35.44 16.67 -11.59
N VAL A 65 -35.22 17.54 -12.57
CA VAL A 65 -34.10 17.44 -13.51
C VAL A 65 -33.23 18.68 -13.38
N ILE A 66 -31.98 18.50 -13.00
CA ILE A 66 -30.99 19.58 -12.96
C ILE A 66 -30.08 19.43 -14.19
N ALA A 67 -29.72 20.54 -14.84
CA ALA A 67 -28.77 20.50 -15.95
C ALA A 67 -27.66 21.54 -15.76
N PHE A 68 -26.43 21.14 -16.06
CA PHE A 68 -25.25 21.97 -15.95
C PHE A 68 -24.51 22.10 -17.28
N ALA A 69 -23.75 23.19 -17.42
CA ALA A 69 -22.69 23.32 -18.41
C ALA A 69 -21.49 24.00 -17.75
N TRP A 70 -20.28 23.53 -18.04
CA TRP A 70 -19.06 24.04 -17.41
C TRP A 70 -17.82 23.92 -18.30
N THR A 71 -16.77 24.64 -17.91
CA THR A 71 -15.39 24.42 -18.37
C THR A 71 -14.57 23.95 -17.17
N GLY A 72 -13.96 22.77 -17.29
CA GLY A 72 -13.08 22.19 -16.28
C GLY A 72 -11.60 22.21 -16.68
N LYS A 73 -10.74 21.91 -15.72
CA LYS A 73 -9.28 21.86 -15.86
C LYS A 73 -8.78 20.44 -16.11
N ILE A 74 -7.77 20.28 -16.96
CA ILE A 74 -6.98 19.05 -17.05
C ILE A 74 -5.73 19.24 -16.18
N ASN A 75 -5.53 18.38 -15.19
CA ASN A 75 -4.40 18.45 -14.27
C ASN A 75 -3.14 17.76 -14.85
N GLU A 76 -1.98 18.14 -14.31
CA GLU A 76 -0.71 17.48 -14.61
C GLU A 76 -0.32 16.45 -13.53
N SER A 77 -0.86 16.59 -12.32
CA SER A 77 -0.82 15.57 -11.27
C SER A 77 -1.94 14.55 -11.45
N ALA A 78 -1.78 13.33 -10.91
CA ALA A 78 -2.74 12.24 -11.04
C ALA A 78 -4.00 12.42 -10.16
N ALA A 79 -4.77 13.48 -10.41
CA ALA A 79 -5.96 13.84 -9.65
C ALA A 79 -7.02 14.49 -10.53
N GLY A 80 -8.30 14.21 -10.29
CA GLY A 80 -9.41 14.65 -11.14
C GLY A 80 -9.26 14.11 -12.56
N PHE A 81 -9.46 14.95 -13.58
CA PHE A 81 -9.11 14.60 -14.96
C PHE A 81 -7.70 15.12 -15.27
N PHE A 82 -6.78 14.22 -15.62
CA PHE A 82 -5.36 14.55 -15.71
C PHE A 82 -4.69 14.03 -16.99
N ALA A 83 -3.54 14.62 -17.32
CA ALA A 83 -2.71 14.26 -18.45
C ALA A 83 -1.45 13.51 -18.01
N ILE A 84 -1.10 12.49 -18.79
CA ILE A 84 0.13 11.73 -18.69
C ILE A 84 0.86 11.88 -20.02
N ASP A 85 1.97 12.62 -20.01
CA ASP A 85 2.83 12.81 -21.18
C ASP A 85 3.92 11.74 -21.23
N TYR A 86 4.11 11.15 -22.40
CA TYR A 86 5.12 10.14 -22.64
C TYR A 86 5.72 10.26 -24.04
N THR A 87 6.75 9.46 -24.30
CA THR A 87 7.40 9.38 -25.61
C THR A 87 7.18 7.98 -26.15
N ASN A 88 6.72 7.88 -27.39
CA ASN A 88 6.58 6.62 -28.11
C ASN A 88 7.96 6.05 -28.46
N ASP A 89 8.00 4.76 -28.82
CA ASP A 89 9.25 4.08 -29.19
C ASP A 89 9.93 4.71 -30.42
N ASP A 90 9.18 5.40 -31.28
CA ASP A 90 9.69 6.15 -32.45
C ASP A 90 10.20 7.56 -32.11
N GLY A 91 10.17 7.96 -30.83
CA GLY A 91 10.60 9.27 -30.34
C GLY A 91 9.52 10.36 -30.40
N SER A 92 8.34 10.08 -30.97
CA SER A 92 7.24 11.05 -31.00
C SER A 92 6.62 11.27 -29.62
N LYS A 93 6.12 12.49 -29.37
CA LYS A 93 5.43 12.83 -28.13
C LYS A 93 3.98 12.37 -28.18
N ALA A 94 3.53 11.75 -27.10
CA ALA A 94 2.17 11.27 -26.94
C ALA A 94 1.62 11.63 -25.58
N ARG A 95 0.28 11.61 -25.48
CA ARG A 95 -0.44 11.93 -24.25
C ARG A 95 -1.58 10.94 -24.05
N MET A 96 -1.72 10.49 -22.81
CA MET A 96 -2.92 9.85 -22.30
C MET A 96 -3.64 10.82 -21.37
N LEU A 97 -4.97 10.87 -21.45
CA LEU A 97 -5.81 11.46 -20.42
C LEU A 97 -6.44 10.34 -19.62
N ALA A 98 -6.59 10.54 -18.31
CA ALA A 98 -7.22 9.59 -17.39
C ALA A 98 -7.90 10.35 -16.25
N THR A 99 -8.78 9.68 -15.54
CA THR A 99 -9.42 10.19 -14.33
C THR A 99 -8.95 9.45 -13.10
N GLN A 100 -8.68 10.17 -12.02
CA GLN A 100 -8.51 9.63 -10.66
C GLN A 100 -9.44 10.44 -9.75
N PHE A 101 -10.47 9.79 -9.20
CA PHE A 101 -11.51 10.48 -8.42
C PHE A 101 -11.52 10.12 -6.94
N GLU A 102 -10.89 9.01 -6.54
CA GLU A 102 -10.82 8.69 -5.13
C GLU A 102 -9.83 9.62 -4.40
N ALA A 103 -10.20 10.23 -3.28
CA ALA A 103 -11.48 10.08 -2.57
C ALA A 103 -12.56 11.14 -2.90
N PRO A 104 -12.22 12.42 -3.14
CA PRO A 104 -13.25 13.41 -3.46
C PRO A 104 -12.87 14.29 -4.68
N ASP A 105 -12.37 13.68 -5.75
CA ASP A 105 -11.94 14.40 -6.96
C ASP A 105 -12.90 14.24 -8.15
N ALA A 106 -13.99 13.47 -8.03
CA ALA A 106 -15.04 13.46 -9.06
C ALA A 106 -15.70 14.84 -9.21
N ARG A 107 -15.77 15.61 -8.12
CA ARG A 107 -16.20 17.02 -8.12
C ARG A 107 -15.33 17.96 -8.96
N ARG A 108 -14.14 17.54 -9.40
CA ARG A 108 -13.30 18.31 -10.35
C ARG A 108 -13.62 17.98 -11.81
N PHE A 109 -14.37 16.91 -12.04
CA PHE A 109 -14.79 16.49 -13.37
C PHE A 109 -16.15 17.07 -13.74
N ALA A 110 -17.13 16.96 -12.84
CA ALA A 110 -18.48 17.51 -13.01
C ALA A 110 -19.13 17.88 -11.66
N PRO A 111 -20.10 18.81 -11.64
CA PRO A 111 -20.92 19.08 -10.45
C PRO A 111 -21.71 17.85 -10.00
N MET A 112 -21.45 17.31 -8.80
CA MET A 112 -22.18 16.14 -8.29
C MET A 112 -22.19 16.04 -6.76
N TRP A 113 -23.00 15.15 -6.20
CA TRP A 113 -22.89 14.73 -4.80
C TRP A 113 -21.73 13.75 -4.67
N ASP A 114 -20.55 14.27 -4.36
CA ASP A 114 -19.29 13.55 -4.41
C ASP A 114 -18.95 12.94 -3.04
N GLU A 115 -19.81 12.01 -2.64
CA GLU A 115 -19.76 11.26 -1.39
C GLU A 115 -20.15 9.79 -1.67
N PRO A 116 -19.49 8.79 -1.06
CA PRO A 116 -19.63 7.39 -1.46
C PRO A 116 -21.06 6.83 -1.28
N SER A 117 -21.87 7.40 -0.38
CA SER A 117 -23.27 7.01 -0.15
C SER A 117 -24.24 7.51 -1.23
N PHE A 118 -23.86 8.50 -2.02
CA PHE A 118 -24.71 9.06 -3.09
C PHE A 118 -24.51 8.29 -4.40
N LYS A 119 -24.76 6.98 -4.36
CA LYS A 119 -24.65 6.14 -5.55
C LYS A 119 -25.66 6.55 -6.62
N ALA A 120 -25.22 6.57 -7.88
CA ALA A 120 -26.02 6.93 -9.04
C ALA A 120 -25.69 6.05 -10.25
N LYS A 121 -26.52 6.13 -11.30
CA LYS A 121 -26.22 5.54 -12.61
C LYS A 121 -25.60 6.61 -13.49
N PHE A 122 -24.52 6.28 -14.18
CA PHE A 122 -23.80 7.21 -15.06
C PHE A 122 -23.96 6.78 -16.51
N LYS A 123 -24.29 7.74 -17.38
CA LYS A 123 -24.32 7.54 -18.83
C LYS A 123 -23.39 8.55 -19.49
N LEU A 124 -22.15 8.12 -19.74
CA LEU A 124 -21.09 8.99 -20.22
C LEU A 124 -21.03 9.03 -21.75
N SER A 125 -20.65 10.18 -22.30
CA SER A 125 -20.20 10.29 -23.68
C SER A 125 -18.99 11.22 -23.75
N ALA A 126 -18.02 10.89 -24.60
CA ALA A 126 -16.79 11.63 -24.75
C ALA A 126 -16.47 11.88 -26.22
N VAL A 127 -16.00 13.10 -26.53
CA VAL A 127 -15.47 13.44 -27.84
C VAL A 127 -13.96 13.30 -27.79
N ALA A 128 -13.40 12.45 -28.64
CA ALA A 128 -11.97 12.20 -28.73
C ALA A 128 -11.43 12.52 -30.13
N PRO A 129 -10.14 12.87 -30.27
CA PRO A 129 -9.50 12.99 -31.58
C PRO A 129 -9.61 11.71 -32.41
N LYS A 130 -9.65 11.84 -33.73
CA LYS A 130 -9.68 10.69 -34.64
C LYS A 130 -8.45 9.81 -34.45
N GLY A 131 -8.66 8.51 -34.36
CA GLY A 131 -7.57 7.53 -34.22
C GLY A 131 -7.12 7.29 -32.76
N GLN A 132 -7.60 8.10 -31.80
CA GLN A 132 -7.42 7.80 -30.38
C GLN A 132 -8.52 6.88 -29.87
N LEU A 133 -8.17 6.01 -28.93
CA LEU A 133 -9.14 5.25 -28.16
C LEU A 133 -9.72 6.14 -27.05
N SER A 134 -11.01 5.95 -26.74
CA SER A 134 -11.60 6.42 -25.49
C SER A 134 -12.31 5.26 -24.82
N PHE A 135 -12.11 5.15 -23.51
CA PHE A 135 -12.55 4.03 -22.69
C PHE A 135 -13.05 4.55 -21.34
N SER A 136 -14.00 3.83 -20.75
CA SER A 136 -14.73 4.17 -19.52
C SER A 136 -15.22 2.86 -18.88
N ASN A 137 -15.98 2.94 -17.79
CA ASN A 137 -16.52 1.79 -17.04
C ASN A 137 -17.26 0.77 -17.92
N MET A 138 -18.01 1.24 -18.92
CA MET A 138 -18.89 0.41 -19.75
C MET A 138 -18.44 0.35 -21.22
N PRO A 139 -18.89 -0.62 -22.03
CA PRO A 139 -18.64 -0.63 -23.48
C PRO A 139 -19.19 0.61 -24.18
N ALA A 140 -18.53 1.05 -25.26
CA ALA A 140 -18.95 2.18 -26.08
C ALA A 140 -19.34 1.80 -27.51
N THR A 141 -20.22 2.61 -28.08
CA THR A 141 -20.38 2.76 -29.53
C THR A 141 -19.63 3.99 -30.00
N LYS A 142 -19.10 3.96 -31.23
CA LYS A 142 -18.29 5.05 -31.81
C LYS A 142 -18.91 5.58 -33.09
N THR A 143 -19.00 6.89 -33.22
CA THR A 143 -19.46 7.57 -34.45
C THR A 143 -18.51 8.69 -34.85
N ASN A 144 -18.35 8.92 -36.16
CA ASN A 144 -17.55 10.03 -36.67
C ASN A 144 -18.37 11.33 -36.65
N ARG A 145 -17.71 12.44 -36.29
CA ARG A 145 -18.33 13.77 -36.28
C ARG A 145 -17.88 14.60 -37.50
N PRO A 146 -18.68 15.59 -37.94
CA PRO A 146 -18.32 16.45 -39.09
C PRO A 146 -17.03 17.26 -38.90
N ASP A 147 -16.68 17.57 -37.65
CA ASP A 147 -15.44 18.28 -37.26
C ASP A 147 -14.18 17.39 -37.30
N GLY A 148 -14.32 16.14 -37.75
CA GLY A 148 -13.22 15.17 -37.84
C GLY A 148 -12.91 14.45 -36.52
N THR A 149 -13.60 14.73 -35.41
CA THR A 149 -13.45 14.00 -34.15
C THR A 149 -14.35 12.75 -34.09
N GLN A 150 -14.24 11.96 -33.01
CA GLN A 150 -15.06 10.78 -32.77
C GLN A 150 -15.86 10.91 -31.48
N LEU A 151 -17.16 10.64 -31.53
CA LEU A 151 -18.02 10.55 -30.35
C LEU A 151 -18.07 9.10 -29.88
N TYR A 152 -17.65 8.87 -28.65
CA TYR A 152 -17.83 7.63 -27.91
C TYR A 152 -19.04 7.76 -26.99
N SER A 153 -20.03 6.90 -27.17
CA SER A 153 -21.22 6.83 -26.32
C SER A 153 -21.21 5.52 -25.54
N PHE A 154 -20.88 5.62 -24.25
CA PHE A 154 -20.78 4.49 -23.33
C PHE A 154 -22.18 4.03 -22.86
N GLN A 155 -22.33 2.73 -22.61
CA GLN A 155 -23.54 2.21 -21.97
C GLN A 155 -23.68 2.77 -20.55
N GLN A 156 -24.91 2.77 -20.04
CA GLN A 156 -25.19 3.24 -18.68
C GLN A 156 -24.65 2.24 -17.65
N THR A 157 -23.97 2.72 -16.62
CA THR A 157 -23.47 1.90 -15.51
C THR A 157 -24.62 1.34 -14.66
N PRO A 158 -24.38 0.28 -13.85
CA PRO A 158 -25.14 0.05 -12.63
C PRO A 158 -25.06 1.24 -11.67
N VAL A 159 -25.80 1.16 -10.57
CA VAL A 159 -25.71 2.17 -9.51
C VAL A 159 -24.38 2.01 -8.78
N MET A 160 -23.57 3.07 -8.76
CA MET A 160 -22.21 3.08 -8.20
C MET A 160 -21.88 4.47 -7.63
N SER A 161 -20.84 4.55 -6.81
CA SER A 161 -20.37 5.81 -6.22
C SER A 161 -19.60 6.66 -7.24
N SER A 162 -19.55 7.98 -7.05
CA SER A 162 -18.90 8.95 -7.96
C SER A 162 -17.41 8.66 -8.18
N TYR A 163 -16.68 8.27 -7.12
CA TYR A 163 -15.24 8.04 -7.16
C TYR A 163 -14.82 6.89 -8.11
N LEU A 164 -15.77 6.03 -8.51
CA LEU A 164 -15.53 4.90 -9.41
C LEU A 164 -15.73 5.24 -10.88
N LEU A 165 -16.27 6.43 -11.21
CA LEU A 165 -16.44 6.85 -12.59
C LEU A 165 -15.07 7.02 -13.26
N PHE A 166 -14.92 6.45 -14.46
CA PHE A 166 -13.67 6.53 -15.21
C PHE A 166 -13.85 7.10 -16.61
N LEU A 167 -12.91 7.93 -17.04
CA LEU A 167 -12.73 8.32 -18.44
C LEU A 167 -11.24 8.37 -18.79
N GLY A 168 -10.86 7.60 -19.80
CA GLY A 168 -9.54 7.65 -20.40
C GLY A 168 -9.61 7.85 -21.91
N MET A 169 -8.57 8.48 -22.46
CA MET A 169 -8.37 8.57 -23.91
C MET A 169 -6.90 8.81 -24.29
N GLY A 170 -6.51 8.35 -25.47
CA GLY A 170 -5.17 8.58 -26.00
C GLY A 170 -4.81 7.67 -27.15
N GLU A 171 -3.54 7.73 -27.56
CA GLU A 171 -2.95 6.82 -28.55
C GLU A 171 -2.64 5.45 -27.95
N MET A 172 -3.70 4.71 -27.63
CA MET A 172 -3.61 3.45 -26.90
C MET A 172 -3.95 2.26 -27.82
N GLU A 173 -3.56 1.06 -27.38
CA GLU A 173 -3.98 -0.21 -27.96
C GLU A 173 -4.60 -1.11 -26.88
N ARG A 174 -5.46 -2.06 -27.28
CA ARG A 174 -6.19 -2.96 -26.38
C ARG A 174 -6.00 -4.40 -26.82
N LYS A 175 -5.70 -5.29 -25.87
CA LYS A 175 -5.64 -6.75 -26.04
C LYS A 175 -6.67 -7.39 -25.09
N THR A 176 -7.34 -8.46 -25.52
CA THR A 176 -8.45 -9.03 -24.74
C THR A 176 -8.43 -10.55 -24.63
N VAL A 177 -9.11 -11.06 -23.60
CA VAL A 177 -9.44 -12.47 -23.40
C VAL A 177 -10.85 -12.60 -22.82
N MET A 178 -11.58 -13.65 -23.19
CA MET A 178 -12.86 -13.97 -22.55
C MET A 178 -12.66 -14.79 -21.27
N ALA A 179 -13.36 -14.39 -20.21
CA ALA A 179 -13.52 -15.12 -18.97
C ALA A 179 -15.01 -15.36 -18.73
N GLY A 180 -15.50 -16.52 -19.20
CA GLY A 180 -16.94 -16.79 -19.26
C GLY A 180 -17.66 -15.79 -20.18
N LYS A 181 -18.54 -14.96 -19.61
CA LYS A 181 -19.31 -13.94 -20.35
C LYS A 181 -18.68 -12.55 -20.30
N THR A 182 -17.61 -12.37 -19.51
CA THR A 182 -16.94 -11.08 -19.34
C THR A 182 -15.72 -11.00 -20.26
N GLU A 183 -15.63 -9.94 -21.05
CA GLU A 183 -14.41 -9.63 -21.81
C GLU A 183 -13.42 -8.89 -20.91
N ILE A 184 -12.26 -9.50 -20.65
CA ILE A 184 -11.19 -8.85 -19.92
C ILE A 184 -10.23 -8.21 -20.94
N GLY A 185 -9.87 -6.95 -20.73
CA GLY A 185 -8.95 -6.22 -21.58
C GLY A 185 -7.73 -5.69 -20.82
N VAL A 186 -6.61 -5.55 -21.52
CA VAL A 186 -5.48 -4.71 -21.11
C VAL A 186 -5.33 -3.59 -22.13
N ILE A 187 -5.32 -2.35 -21.65
CA ILE A 187 -5.11 -1.14 -22.45
C ILE A 187 -3.73 -0.58 -22.14
N THR A 188 -2.93 -0.35 -23.17
CA THR A 188 -1.54 0.12 -23.05
C THR A 188 -1.22 1.18 -24.08
N ARG A 189 -0.11 1.90 -23.88
CA ARG A 189 0.50 2.66 -24.98
C ARG A 189 0.91 1.69 -26.10
N LYS A 190 1.01 2.21 -27.33
CA LYS A 190 1.43 1.40 -28.48
C LYS A 190 2.81 0.77 -28.26
N GLY A 191 2.95 -0.49 -28.65
CA GLY A 191 4.22 -1.21 -28.72
C GLY A 191 4.50 -2.12 -27.52
N VAL A 192 3.68 -2.07 -26.46
CA VAL A 192 3.92 -2.83 -25.22
C VAL A 192 2.75 -3.69 -24.76
N LYS A 193 1.67 -3.84 -25.56
CA LYS A 193 0.52 -4.67 -25.16
C LYS A 193 0.85 -6.10 -24.75
N ASP A 194 1.92 -6.68 -25.29
CA ASP A 194 2.33 -8.06 -24.98
C ASP A 194 2.92 -8.18 -23.56
N GLN A 195 3.42 -7.07 -22.97
CA GLN A 195 3.76 -7.02 -21.55
C GLN A 195 2.53 -7.16 -20.65
N GLY A 196 1.32 -6.98 -21.19
CA GLY A 196 0.05 -7.20 -20.50
C GLY A 196 -0.42 -8.65 -20.44
N ASP A 197 0.29 -9.60 -21.07
CA ASP A 197 -0.16 -10.99 -21.17
C ASP A 197 -0.22 -11.70 -19.82
N TYR A 198 0.75 -11.43 -18.95
CA TYR A 198 0.77 -11.97 -17.60
C TYR A 198 -0.43 -11.47 -16.77
N ALA A 199 -0.74 -10.17 -16.86
CA ALA A 199 -1.90 -9.58 -16.20
C ALA A 199 -3.22 -10.14 -16.73
N LEU A 200 -3.39 -10.26 -18.06
CA LEU A 200 -4.58 -10.86 -18.68
C LEU A 200 -4.82 -12.30 -18.21
N ALA A 201 -3.75 -13.12 -18.19
CA ALA A 201 -3.84 -14.49 -17.72
C ALA A 201 -4.20 -14.58 -16.23
N SER A 202 -3.61 -13.71 -15.41
CA SER A 202 -3.88 -13.63 -13.97
C SER A 202 -5.33 -13.19 -13.71
N ALA A 203 -5.77 -12.11 -14.36
CA ALA A 203 -7.12 -11.57 -14.23
C ALA A 203 -8.20 -12.60 -14.62
N LYS A 204 -7.98 -13.41 -15.66
CA LYS A 204 -8.90 -14.48 -16.04
C LYS A 204 -9.08 -15.52 -14.93
N ARG A 205 -7.99 -15.90 -14.24
CA ARG A 205 -8.01 -16.84 -13.12
C ARG A 205 -8.70 -16.20 -11.90
N LEU A 206 -8.34 -14.96 -11.58
CA LEU A 206 -8.88 -14.19 -10.47
C LEU A 206 -10.39 -13.94 -10.62
N LEU A 207 -10.88 -13.57 -11.80
CA LEU A 207 -12.32 -13.36 -12.02
C LEU A 207 -13.12 -14.63 -11.71
N THR A 208 -12.61 -15.79 -12.14
CA THR A 208 -13.26 -17.08 -11.85
C THR A 208 -13.23 -17.37 -10.35
N TYR A 209 -12.09 -17.16 -9.71
CA TYR A 209 -11.91 -17.37 -8.27
C TYR A 209 -12.82 -16.46 -7.43
N TYR A 210 -12.91 -15.16 -7.73
CA TYR A 210 -13.74 -14.21 -6.99
C TYR A 210 -15.24 -14.39 -7.23
N ASN A 211 -15.66 -14.72 -8.44
CA ASN A 211 -17.05 -15.11 -8.72
C ASN A 211 -17.50 -16.26 -7.81
N ASP A 212 -16.65 -17.29 -7.67
CA ASP A 212 -16.94 -18.42 -6.78
C ASP A 212 -16.85 -18.02 -5.31
N TYR A 213 -15.75 -17.42 -4.87
CA TYR A 213 -15.50 -17.11 -3.46
C TYR A 213 -16.61 -16.25 -2.86
N PHE A 214 -16.95 -15.13 -3.53
CA PHE A 214 -17.99 -14.20 -3.06
C PHE A 214 -19.41 -14.65 -3.38
N GLY A 215 -19.58 -15.69 -4.20
CA GLY A 215 -20.90 -16.21 -4.58
C GLY A 215 -21.77 -15.21 -5.34
N GLN A 216 -21.17 -14.14 -5.90
CA GLN A 216 -21.82 -13.15 -6.74
C GLN A 216 -21.02 -13.02 -8.04
N PRO A 217 -21.62 -13.27 -9.22
CA PRO A 217 -20.91 -13.08 -10.47
C PRO A 217 -20.64 -11.60 -10.72
N TYR A 218 -19.49 -11.31 -11.31
CA TYR A 218 -19.14 -9.97 -11.78
C TYR A 218 -20.23 -9.43 -12.74
N PRO A 219 -20.78 -8.23 -12.49
CA PRO A 219 -22.02 -7.81 -13.15
C PRO A 219 -21.82 -7.13 -14.51
N LEU A 220 -20.60 -6.67 -14.84
CA LEU A 220 -20.35 -5.91 -16.06
C LEU A 220 -19.95 -6.81 -17.24
N PRO A 221 -20.27 -6.42 -18.48
CA PRO A 221 -19.92 -7.21 -19.66
C PRO A 221 -18.41 -7.23 -19.98
N LYS A 222 -17.65 -6.29 -19.40
CA LYS A 222 -16.20 -6.18 -19.61
C LYS A 222 -15.49 -5.68 -18.35
N LEU A 223 -14.21 -5.98 -18.26
CA LEU A 223 -13.28 -5.45 -17.25
C LEU A 223 -11.96 -5.08 -17.95
N ASP A 224 -11.65 -3.79 -18.04
CA ASP A 224 -10.37 -3.33 -18.59
C ASP A 224 -9.39 -3.02 -17.46
N MET A 225 -8.16 -3.50 -17.59
CA MET A 225 -6.99 -3.07 -16.84
C MET A 225 -6.19 -2.08 -17.70
N ILE A 226 -5.95 -0.87 -17.20
CA ILE A 226 -5.45 0.26 -18.00
C ILE A 226 -4.08 0.66 -17.48
N ALA A 227 -3.05 0.58 -18.33
CA ALA A 227 -1.70 0.97 -18.00
C ALA A 227 -1.43 2.43 -18.37
N GLY A 228 -1.28 3.30 -17.37
CA GLY A 228 -0.79 4.67 -17.50
C GLY A 228 0.75 4.74 -17.43
N PRO A 229 1.43 5.34 -18.42
CA PRO A 229 2.89 5.44 -18.41
C PRO A 229 3.37 6.47 -17.38
N GLY A 230 3.87 6.03 -16.22
CA GLY A 230 4.35 6.95 -15.19
C GLY A 230 4.28 6.38 -13.79
N THR A 231 4.17 7.27 -12.80
CA THR A 231 4.01 6.95 -11.37
C THR A 231 3.22 8.08 -10.69
N SER A 232 2.53 7.80 -9.58
CA SER A 232 1.95 8.80 -8.66
C SER A 232 2.66 8.78 -7.31
N GLN A 233 2.43 9.82 -6.52
CA GLN A 233 2.90 9.94 -5.13
C GLN A 233 1.96 9.28 -4.12
N PHE A 234 0.73 9.01 -4.51
CA PHE A 234 -0.38 8.59 -3.65
C PHE A 234 -0.84 7.16 -3.90
N PHE A 235 -0.90 6.71 -5.17
CA PHE A 235 -1.45 5.39 -5.52
C PHE A 235 -0.67 4.69 -6.64
N GLY A 236 -0.77 3.35 -6.69
CA GLY A 236 -0.23 2.52 -7.77
C GLY A 236 -1.29 2.07 -8.79
N ALA A 237 -2.51 1.85 -8.30
CA ALA A 237 -3.68 1.46 -9.07
C ALA A 237 -4.97 1.99 -8.42
N MET A 238 -6.09 1.91 -9.14
CA MET A 238 -7.41 2.39 -8.74
C MET A 238 -8.50 1.51 -9.35
N GLU A 239 -9.44 1.05 -8.52
CA GLU A 239 -10.37 -0.04 -8.82
C GLU A 239 -11.55 0.32 -9.73
N ASN A 240 -11.51 1.46 -10.44
CA ASN A 240 -12.69 2.03 -11.10
C ASN A 240 -13.54 0.97 -11.82
N TRP A 241 -14.84 0.88 -11.48
CA TRP A 241 -15.64 -0.31 -11.80
C TRP A 241 -15.66 -0.65 -13.30
N GLY A 242 -15.04 -1.76 -13.70
CA GLY A 242 -14.91 -2.20 -15.09
C GLY A 242 -13.81 -1.53 -15.91
N ALA A 243 -13.04 -0.60 -15.35
CA ALA A 243 -11.97 0.14 -15.99
C ALA A 243 -10.85 0.46 -15.00
N ILE A 244 -10.27 -0.57 -14.39
CA ILE A 244 -9.24 -0.45 -13.37
C ILE A 244 -8.01 0.25 -13.96
N PHE A 245 -7.54 1.31 -13.32
CA PHE A 245 -6.33 2.02 -13.71
C PHE A 245 -5.13 1.52 -12.93
N TYR A 246 -3.98 1.41 -13.60
CA TYR A 246 -2.69 1.06 -13.03
C TYR A 246 -1.63 1.98 -13.62
N PHE A 247 -0.58 2.31 -12.87
CA PHE A 247 0.66 2.72 -13.50
C PHE A 247 1.39 1.52 -14.11
N GLU A 248 2.09 1.71 -15.23
CA GLU A 248 2.76 0.62 -15.98
C GLU A 248 3.54 -0.38 -15.11
N PRO A 249 4.35 0.02 -14.10
CA PRO A 249 5.10 -0.92 -13.27
C PRO A 249 4.23 -1.90 -12.46
N GLU A 250 2.98 -1.55 -12.18
CA GLU A 250 2.06 -2.36 -11.36
C GLU A 250 1.20 -3.32 -12.21
N LEU A 251 1.33 -3.27 -13.54
CA LEU A 251 0.51 -4.08 -14.47
C LEU A 251 1.31 -4.78 -15.56
N LEU A 252 2.35 -4.14 -16.11
CA LEU A 252 3.09 -4.62 -17.27
C LEU A 252 4.32 -5.41 -16.85
N PHE A 253 4.40 -6.66 -17.32
CA PHE A 253 5.52 -7.55 -17.06
C PHE A 253 6.50 -7.54 -18.25
N ASP A 254 7.66 -6.92 -18.05
CA ASP A 254 8.77 -6.96 -19.01
C ASP A 254 9.74 -8.08 -18.65
N GLU A 255 9.65 -9.22 -19.34
CA GLU A 255 10.51 -10.40 -19.13
C GLU A 255 12.02 -10.10 -19.18
N LYS A 256 12.43 -9.02 -19.85
CA LYS A 256 13.86 -8.65 -19.97
C LYS A 256 14.38 -7.86 -18.77
N ARG A 257 13.50 -7.40 -17.88
CA ARG A 257 13.86 -6.43 -16.83
C ARG A 257 13.24 -6.74 -15.48
N ALA A 258 12.01 -7.24 -15.46
CA ALA A 258 11.25 -7.49 -14.25
C ALA A 258 11.82 -8.68 -13.47
N THR A 259 11.91 -8.50 -12.16
CA THR A 259 12.29 -9.52 -11.19
C THR A 259 11.13 -10.50 -10.94
N GLU A 260 11.40 -11.59 -10.22
CA GLU A 260 10.32 -12.46 -9.72
C GLU A 260 9.46 -11.74 -8.67
N SER A 261 10.02 -10.80 -7.90
CA SER A 261 9.25 -9.99 -6.96
C SER A 261 8.33 -9.00 -7.69
N ASP A 262 8.76 -8.39 -8.80
CA ASP A 262 7.92 -7.57 -9.69
C ASP A 262 6.74 -8.39 -10.26
N LYS A 263 7.00 -9.62 -10.68
CA LYS A 263 5.95 -10.53 -11.17
C LYS A 263 4.92 -10.84 -10.08
N GLN A 264 5.37 -11.13 -8.86
CA GLN A 264 4.50 -11.35 -7.71
C GLN A 264 3.69 -10.08 -7.40
N ARG A 265 4.34 -8.92 -7.40
CA ARG A 265 3.72 -7.62 -7.20
C ARG A 265 2.60 -7.35 -8.22
N ILE A 266 2.85 -7.57 -9.51
CA ILE A 266 1.81 -7.40 -10.56
C ILE A 266 0.61 -8.30 -10.27
N PHE A 267 0.82 -9.58 -9.93
CA PHE A 267 -0.29 -10.47 -9.59
C PHE A 267 -1.06 -9.97 -8.36
N THR A 268 -0.35 -9.58 -7.31
CA THR A 268 -0.92 -9.10 -6.04
C THR A 268 -1.76 -7.85 -6.27
N VAL A 269 -1.25 -6.83 -6.98
CA VAL A 269 -2.02 -5.62 -7.28
C VAL A 269 -3.21 -5.93 -8.20
N VAL A 270 -3.05 -6.77 -9.23
CA VAL A 270 -4.21 -7.19 -10.04
C VAL A 270 -5.25 -7.93 -9.18
N ALA A 271 -4.83 -8.75 -8.22
CA ALA A 271 -5.72 -9.42 -7.29
C ALA A 271 -6.44 -8.45 -6.35
N HIS A 272 -5.76 -7.42 -5.84
CA HIS A 272 -6.31 -6.35 -5.00
C HIS A 272 -7.43 -5.59 -5.72
N GLU A 273 -7.10 -4.99 -6.87
CA GLU A 273 -8.03 -4.18 -7.63
C GLU A 273 -9.24 -4.98 -8.15
N MET A 274 -9.03 -6.26 -8.47
CA MET A 274 -10.12 -7.14 -8.87
C MET A 274 -11.01 -7.55 -7.69
N ALA A 275 -10.49 -7.60 -6.46
CA ALA A 275 -11.30 -7.85 -5.27
C ALA A 275 -12.23 -6.65 -4.97
N HIS A 276 -11.76 -5.43 -5.24
CA HIS A 276 -12.55 -4.21 -5.09
C HIS A 276 -13.82 -4.18 -5.96
N GLN A 277 -13.84 -4.92 -7.06
CA GLN A 277 -15.05 -5.08 -7.90
C GLN A 277 -16.24 -5.67 -7.11
N TRP A 278 -15.98 -6.28 -5.93
CA TRP A 278 -16.97 -6.64 -4.92
C TRP A 278 -16.91 -5.74 -3.69
N PHE A 279 -15.73 -5.61 -3.06
CA PHE A 279 -15.49 -4.79 -1.87
C PHE A 279 -15.00 -3.38 -2.23
N GLY A 280 -15.94 -2.48 -2.50
CA GLY A 280 -15.69 -1.10 -2.90
C GLY A 280 -16.65 -0.66 -3.98
N ASP A 281 -16.87 -1.52 -4.98
CA ASP A 281 -17.75 -1.24 -6.11
C ASP A 281 -19.19 -1.73 -5.86
N LEU A 282 -19.34 -3.06 -5.80
CA LEU A 282 -20.64 -3.70 -5.62
C LEU A 282 -21.21 -3.36 -4.25
N VAL A 283 -20.40 -3.49 -3.20
CA VAL A 283 -20.74 -3.08 -1.84
C VAL A 283 -19.68 -2.07 -1.38
N THR A 284 -20.13 -0.86 -1.03
CA THR A 284 -19.22 0.26 -0.71
C THR A 284 -19.42 0.67 0.75
N MET A 285 -18.38 1.14 1.43
CA MET A 285 -18.57 1.82 2.71
C MET A 285 -19.56 2.99 2.61
N SER A 286 -20.29 3.28 3.70
CA SER A 286 -21.24 4.40 3.73
C SER A 286 -20.54 5.75 3.78
N TRP A 287 -19.37 5.78 4.40
CA TRP A 287 -18.52 6.96 4.56
C TRP A 287 -17.06 6.52 4.74
N TRP A 288 -16.12 7.44 4.55
CA TRP A 288 -14.68 7.21 4.62
C TRP A 288 -14.20 6.69 5.99
N ASP A 289 -14.99 6.86 7.06
CA ASP A 289 -14.69 6.30 8.37
C ASP A 289 -14.50 4.77 8.34
N ASP A 290 -15.26 4.11 7.47
CA ASP A 290 -15.27 2.66 7.29
C ASP A 290 -14.46 2.24 6.03
N LEU A 291 -13.50 3.05 5.55
CA LEU A 291 -12.70 2.78 4.34
C LEU A 291 -12.04 1.39 4.34
N TRP A 292 -11.68 0.89 5.52
CA TRP A 292 -11.09 -0.45 5.68
C TRP A 292 -11.99 -1.60 5.18
N LEU A 293 -13.32 -1.39 5.08
CA LEU A 293 -14.23 -2.38 4.50
C LEU A 293 -13.92 -2.63 3.01
N ASN A 294 -13.37 -1.64 2.33
CA ASN A 294 -12.85 -1.80 0.98
C ASN A 294 -11.41 -2.34 1.07
N GLU A 295 -10.52 -1.54 1.66
CA GLU A 295 -9.07 -1.72 1.52
C GLU A 295 -8.50 -2.88 2.32
N GLY A 296 -8.99 -3.11 3.54
CA GLY A 296 -8.59 -4.25 4.35
C GLY A 296 -9.04 -5.57 3.71
N PHE A 297 -10.23 -5.59 3.08
CA PHE A 297 -10.73 -6.77 2.38
C PHE A 297 -10.01 -7.04 1.07
N ALA A 298 -9.70 -6.01 0.28
CA ALA A 298 -8.91 -6.17 -0.93
C ALA A 298 -7.51 -6.70 -0.59
N SER A 299 -6.85 -6.13 0.43
CA SER A 299 -5.53 -6.57 0.95
C SER A 299 -5.57 -8.03 1.45
N TRP A 300 -6.62 -8.40 2.19
CA TRP A 300 -6.80 -9.79 2.62
C TRP A 300 -7.05 -10.75 1.44
N MET A 301 -7.82 -10.31 0.45
CA MET A 301 -8.17 -11.13 -0.70
C MET A 301 -6.99 -11.32 -1.68
N GLU A 302 -6.15 -10.31 -1.90
CA GLU A 302 -4.92 -10.47 -2.70
C GLU A 302 -4.00 -11.54 -2.11
N ASN A 303 -3.84 -11.55 -0.78
CA ASN A 303 -3.01 -12.51 -0.07
C ASN A 303 -3.60 -13.91 -0.13
N LYS A 304 -4.92 -14.03 0.07
CA LYS A 304 -5.63 -15.29 -0.03
C LYS A 304 -5.57 -15.89 -1.44
N ALA A 305 -5.87 -15.08 -2.46
CA ALA A 305 -5.81 -15.49 -3.86
C ALA A 305 -4.38 -15.86 -4.27
N SER A 306 -3.37 -15.12 -3.81
CA SER A 306 -1.96 -15.44 -4.04
C SER A 306 -1.58 -16.81 -3.47
N ALA A 307 -2.01 -17.11 -2.25
CA ALA A 307 -1.76 -18.40 -1.63
C ALA A 307 -2.44 -19.57 -2.36
N ASP A 308 -3.70 -19.38 -2.76
CA ASP A 308 -4.51 -20.45 -3.35
C ASP A 308 -4.18 -20.68 -4.84
N LEU A 309 -3.84 -19.62 -5.57
CA LEU A 309 -3.54 -19.67 -7.00
C LEU A 309 -2.04 -19.83 -7.29
N ASN A 310 -1.16 -19.43 -6.38
CA ASN A 310 0.29 -19.54 -6.54
C ASN A 310 0.96 -20.13 -5.27
N PRO A 311 0.68 -21.40 -4.91
CA PRO A 311 1.11 -21.99 -3.63
C PRO A 311 2.64 -22.00 -3.42
N GLY A 312 3.43 -21.96 -4.50
CA GLY A 312 4.89 -21.87 -4.43
C GLY A 312 5.44 -20.53 -3.92
N TRP A 313 4.60 -19.52 -3.74
CA TRP A 313 4.98 -18.20 -3.23
C TRP A 313 4.89 -18.07 -1.71
N PHE A 314 4.27 -19.03 -1.00
CA PHE A 314 4.12 -18.99 0.46
C PHE A 314 3.52 -17.66 0.95
N ALA A 315 2.49 -17.16 0.26
CA ALA A 315 1.90 -15.84 0.55
C ALA A 315 1.34 -15.74 1.98
N ARG A 316 0.82 -16.83 2.54
CA ARG A 316 0.33 -16.85 3.94
C ARG A 316 1.47 -16.63 4.94
N GLU A 317 2.61 -17.29 4.73
CA GLU A 317 3.81 -17.12 5.54
C GLU A 317 4.47 -15.75 5.30
N SER A 318 4.46 -15.27 4.06
CA SER A 318 4.96 -13.94 3.70
C SER A 318 4.18 -12.85 4.45
N ALA A 319 2.84 -12.91 4.45
CA ALA A 319 1.98 -11.98 5.18
C ALA A 319 2.24 -11.96 6.70
N VAL A 320 2.67 -13.10 7.28
CA VAL A 320 3.10 -13.17 8.69
C VAL A 320 4.39 -12.39 8.91
N SER A 321 5.37 -12.53 8.01
CA SER A 321 6.71 -11.91 8.14
C SER A 321 6.82 -10.47 7.63
N GLN A 322 5.88 -10.02 6.80
CA GLN A 322 5.92 -8.71 6.15
C GLN A 322 4.73 -7.85 6.56
N ASP A 323 3.54 -8.11 6.02
CA ASP A 323 2.33 -7.27 6.20
C ASP A 323 1.97 -7.07 7.67
N ARG A 324 1.88 -8.18 8.40
CA ARG A 324 1.54 -8.18 9.83
C ARG A 324 2.63 -7.50 10.66
N GLU A 325 3.91 -7.77 10.37
CA GLU A 325 5.02 -7.13 11.07
C GLU A 325 5.02 -5.60 10.85
N GLY A 326 4.73 -5.17 9.62
CA GLY A 326 4.57 -3.75 9.27
C GLY A 326 3.42 -3.09 10.03
N ALA A 327 2.24 -3.73 10.05
CA ALA A 327 1.08 -3.26 10.81
C ALA A 327 1.39 -3.13 12.31
N LEU A 328 1.91 -4.19 12.93
CA LEU A 328 2.24 -4.21 14.35
C LEU A 328 3.28 -3.15 14.70
N ALA A 329 4.25 -2.87 13.83
CA ALA A 329 5.29 -1.87 14.08
C ALA A 329 4.74 -0.43 14.10
N ILE A 330 3.83 -0.09 13.19
CA ILE A 330 3.22 1.25 13.12
C ILE A 330 2.22 1.44 14.26
N ASP A 331 1.43 0.41 14.54
CA ASP A 331 0.38 0.41 15.56
C ASP A 331 0.93 0.40 17.00
N ALA A 332 2.20 0.04 17.17
CA ALA A 332 2.92 0.09 18.43
C ALA A 332 3.51 1.47 18.76
N THR A 333 3.11 2.53 18.05
CA THR A 333 3.59 3.91 18.29
C THR A 333 2.48 4.80 18.81
N SER A 334 2.86 5.90 19.46
CA SER A 334 1.94 6.95 19.92
C SER A 334 1.20 7.69 18.79
N ALA A 335 1.64 7.53 17.53
CA ALA A 335 0.97 8.10 16.36
C ALA A 335 -0.09 7.16 15.74
N THR A 336 -0.34 5.99 16.35
CA THR A 336 -1.38 5.06 15.89
C THR A 336 -2.79 5.68 15.99
N HIS A 337 -3.74 5.08 15.27
CA HIS A 337 -5.17 5.34 15.38
C HIS A 337 -5.99 4.03 15.25
N PRO A 338 -7.27 4.03 15.67
CA PRO A 338 -8.21 2.97 15.34
C PRO A 338 -8.36 2.77 13.83
N ILE A 339 -8.74 1.56 13.40
CA ILE A 339 -9.08 1.29 11.99
C ILE A 339 -10.26 2.15 11.56
N ILE A 340 -11.32 2.20 12.38
CA ILE A 340 -12.47 3.06 12.16
C ILE A 340 -12.17 4.40 12.79
N ARG A 341 -11.98 5.43 11.97
CA ARG A 341 -11.67 6.79 12.42
C ARG A 341 -12.63 7.78 11.79
N HIS A 342 -12.96 8.84 12.52
CA HIS A 342 -13.79 9.92 11.99
C HIS A 342 -13.03 10.73 10.92
N VAL A 343 -13.66 10.96 9.78
CA VAL A 343 -13.10 11.67 8.62
C VAL A 343 -14.02 12.80 8.17
N GLU A 344 -13.50 14.03 8.15
CA GLU A 344 -14.24 15.24 7.72
C GLU A 344 -13.57 15.98 6.57
N THR A 345 -12.23 16.01 6.51
CA THR A 345 -11.48 16.80 5.51
C THR A 345 -10.77 15.92 4.48
N VAL A 346 -10.43 16.49 3.32
CA VAL A 346 -9.66 15.80 2.27
C VAL A 346 -8.31 15.30 2.78
N ASP A 347 -7.64 16.08 3.62
CA ASP A 347 -6.37 15.67 4.24
C ASP A 347 -6.58 14.47 5.18
N GLN A 348 -7.65 14.46 5.98
CA GLN A 348 -7.97 13.33 6.85
C GLN A 348 -8.33 12.07 6.06
N ILE A 349 -8.97 12.21 4.90
CA ILE A 349 -9.17 11.09 3.99
C ILE A 349 -7.81 10.55 3.54
N GLY A 350 -6.92 11.41 3.03
CA GLY A 350 -5.56 11.01 2.63
C GLY A 350 -4.75 10.37 3.76
N GLU A 351 -4.98 10.79 5.02
CA GLU A 351 -4.40 10.15 6.20
C GLU A 351 -5.01 8.80 6.57
N ALA A 352 -6.23 8.49 6.13
CA ALA A 352 -6.86 7.20 6.34
C ALA A 352 -6.39 6.15 5.31
N PHE A 353 -5.84 6.57 4.17
CA PHE A 353 -5.13 5.71 3.22
C PHE A 353 -3.72 5.38 3.73
N ASP A 354 -3.65 4.60 4.81
CA ASP A 354 -2.40 4.23 5.45
C ASP A 354 -2.32 2.75 5.84
N ASN A 355 -1.16 2.29 6.27
CA ASN A 355 -0.92 0.89 6.60
C ASN A 355 -1.82 0.35 7.74
N ILE A 356 -2.46 1.20 8.56
CA ILE A 356 -3.45 0.72 9.54
C ILE A 356 -4.71 0.26 8.81
N THR A 357 -5.24 1.06 7.89
CA THR A 357 -6.42 0.70 7.10
C THR A 357 -6.20 -0.56 6.27
N TYR A 358 -5.05 -0.69 5.60
CA TYR A 358 -4.73 -1.83 4.74
C TYR A 358 -4.25 -3.04 5.54
N LEU A 359 -3.07 -2.93 6.18
CA LEU A 359 -2.36 -4.09 6.74
C LEU A 359 -2.96 -4.55 8.07
N LYS A 360 -3.33 -3.62 8.97
CA LYS A 360 -4.04 -4.01 10.21
C LYS A 360 -5.45 -4.50 9.87
N GLY A 361 -6.14 -3.84 8.92
CA GLY A 361 -7.42 -4.33 8.38
C GLY A 361 -7.36 -5.78 7.92
N GLN A 362 -6.41 -6.11 7.03
CA GLN A 362 -6.14 -7.48 6.57
C GLN A 362 -5.84 -8.44 7.73
N ALA A 363 -4.99 -8.05 8.67
CA ALA A 363 -4.59 -8.93 9.77
C ALA A 363 -5.75 -9.22 10.73
N VAL A 364 -6.62 -8.23 10.97
CA VAL A 364 -7.85 -8.41 11.76
C VAL A 364 -8.83 -9.33 11.03
N ILE A 365 -9.01 -9.18 9.71
CA ILE A 365 -9.84 -10.10 8.91
C ILE A 365 -9.29 -11.52 8.99
N THR A 366 -7.97 -11.69 8.86
CA THR A 366 -7.29 -12.98 8.99
C THR A 366 -7.51 -13.61 10.37
N MET A 367 -7.46 -12.81 11.43
CA MET A 367 -7.74 -13.26 12.79
C MET A 367 -9.19 -13.72 12.96
N ILE A 368 -10.15 -12.98 12.41
CA ILE A 368 -11.57 -13.36 12.46
C ILE A 368 -11.80 -14.64 11.63
N GLU A 369 -11.24 -14.76 10.42
CA GLU A 369 -11.31 -15.99 9.62
C GLU A 369 -10.70 -17.18 10.36
N SER A 370 -9.52 -17.00 10.96
CA SER A 370 -8.87 -18.06 11.75
C SER A 370 -9.67 -18.46 12.98
N THR A 371 -10.52 -17.58 13.50
CA THR A 371 -11.38 -17.85 14.66
C THR A 371 -12.65 -18.58 14.26
N LEU A 372 -13.32 -18.12 13.21
CA LEU A 372 -14.58 -18.68 12.73
C LEU A 372 -14.40 -19.97 11.90
N GLY A 373 -13.21 -20.14 11.32
CA GLY A 373 -12.94 -21.14 10.30
C GLY A 373 -13.31 -20.64 8.89
N PRO A 374 -12.56 -21.06 7.85
CA PRO A 374 -12.66 -20.48 6.51
C PRO A 374 -14.03 -20.67 5.84
N ASP A 375 -14.70 -21.80 6.09
CA ASP A 375 -16.00 -22.08 5.47
C ASP A 375 -17.10 -21.18 6.03
N LYS A 376 -17.19 -21.05 7.36
CA LYS A 376 -18.18 -20.19 8.02
C LYS A 376 -17.93 -18.72 7.76
N PHE A 377 -16.66 -18.31 7.71
CA PHE A 377 -16.29 -16.98 7.29
C PHE A 377 -16.77 -16.69 5.86
N ARG A 378 -16.46 -17.58 4.90
CA ARG A 378 -16.90 -17.43 3.49
C ARG A 378 -18.42 -17.38 3.37
N ASP A 379 -19.16 -18.22 4.10
CA ASP A 379 -20.63 -18.21 4.09
C ASP A 379 -21.17 -16.85 4.55
N GLY A 380 -20.60 -16.27 5.61
CA GLY A 380 -20.97 -14.92 6.08
C GLY A 380 -20.64 -13.82 5.08
N ILE A 381 -19.48 -13.89 4.40
CA ILE A 381 -19.15 -12.95 3.32
C ILE A 381 -20.14 -13.08 2.15
N ARG A 382 -20.52 -14.30 1.77
CA ARG A 382 -21.51 -14.54 0.71
C ARG A 382 -22.88 -13.95 1.06
N HIS A 383 -23.32 -14.10 2.31
CA HIS A 383 -24.56 -13.46 2.79
C HIS A 383 -24.46 -11.94 2.76
N TYR A 384 -23.38 -11.36 3.26
CA TYR A 384 -23.10 -9.93 3.21
C TYR A 384 -23.16 -9.38 1.77
N MET A 385 -22.46 -10.02 0.84
CA MET A 385 -22.45 -9.63 -0.57
C MET A 385 -23.84 -9.71 -1.22
N ALA A 386 -24.57 -10.81 -0.98
CA ALA A 386 -25.90 -10.99 -1.54
C ALA A 386 -26.90 -9.95 -1.01
N LYS A 387 -26.81 -9.61 0.27
CA LYS A 387 -27.73 -8.71 0.97
C LYS A 387 -27.50 -7.24 0.62
N TYR A 388 -26.25 -6.82 0.50
CA TYR A 388 -25.88 -5.41 0.38
C TYR A 388 -25.42 -4.98 -1.02
N LYS A 389 -25.43 -5.89 -2.01
CA LYS A 389 -25.09 -5.55 -3.40
C LYS A 389 -25.79 -4.28 -3.89
N TYR A 390 -25.03 -3.44 -4.57
CA TYR A 390 -25.43 -2.12 -5.07
C TYR A 390 -25.75 -1.07 -4.00
N GLY A 391 -25.53 -1.38 -2.71
CA GLY A 391 -25.76 -0.50 -1.59
C GLY A 391 -24.47 -0.06 -0.91
N ASN A 392 -24.65 0.53 0.28
CA ASN A 392 -23.58 0.91 1.18
C ASN A 392 -23.71 0.19 2.53
N THR A 393 -22.59 0.01 3.22
CA THR A 393 -22.56 -0.66 4.54
C THR A 393 -21.75 0.11 5.57
N ARG A 394 -21.91 -0.27 6.83
CA ARG A 394 -21.06 0.11 7.96
C ARG A 394 -20.47 -1.14 8.58
N THR A 395 -19.41 -0.99 9.35
CA THR A 395 -18.67 -2.13 9.94
C THR A 395 -19.57 -3.13 10.68
N ASP A 396 -20.51 -2.67 11.52
CA ASP A 396 -21.39 -3.59 12.29
C ASP A 396 -22.30 -4.46 11.42
N MET A 397 -22.57 -4.03 10.18
CA MET A 397 -23.37 -4.82 9.24
C MET A 397 -22.59 -6.04 8.75
N LEU A 398 -21.26 -5.95 8.61
CA LEU A 398 -20.41 -7.10 8.30
C LEU A 398 -20.37 -8.07 9.49
N TRP A 399 -20.18 -7.57 10.71
CA TRP A 399 -20.14 -8.41 11.90
C TRP A 399 -21.42 -9.21 12.10
N ALA A 400 -22.58 -8.58 11.90
CA ALA A 400 -23.87 -9.26 11.98
C ALA A 400 -23.98 -10.45 11.01
N GLU A 401 -23.47 -10.34 9.79
CA GLU A 401 -23.51 -11.43 8.80
C GLU A 401 -22.52 -12.56 9.13
N LEU A 402 -21.33 -12.21 9.63
CA LEU A 402 -20.33 -13.21 10.07
C LEU A 402 -20.80 -13.98 11.31
N GLU A 403 -21.38 -13.31 12.30
CA GLU A 403 -21.98 -13.97 13.47
C GLU A 403 -23.18 -14.83 13.07
N GLY A 404 -24.04 -14.33 12.18
CA GLY A 404 -25.20 -15.08 11.69
C GLY A 404 -24.82 -16.37 10.98
N ALA A 405 -23.73 -16.38 10.20
CA ALA A 405 -23.26 -17.58 9.49
C ALA A 405 -22.50 -18.57 10.39
N SER A 406 -21.72 -18.06 11.35
CA SER A 406 -20.85 -18.88 12.21
C SER A 406 -21.53 -19.38 13.49
N GLY A 407 -22.51 -18.64 14.01
CA GLY A 407 -23.09 -18.85 15.34
C GLY A 407 -22.16 -18.46 16.50
N MET A 408 -20.98 -17.90 16.22
CA MET A 408 -20.02 -17.42 17.21
C MET A 408 -20.17 -15.91 17.42
N LYS A 409 -20.13 -15.46 18.67
CA LYS A 409 -20.11 -14.03 18.99
C LYS A 409 -18.69 -13.49 18.87
N ILE A 410 -18.44 -12.63 17.88
CA ILE A 410 -17.12 -12.04 17.60
C ILE A 410 -17.13 -10.51 17.58
N THR A 411 -18.30 -9.86 17.56
CA THR A 411 -18.43 -8.40 17.43
C THR A 411 -17.62 -7.68 18.50
N ASP A 412 -17.69 -8.20 19.71
CA ASP A 412 -16.93 -7.76 20.87
C ASP A 412 -15.42 -7.77 20.64
N SER A 413 -14.86 -8.89 20.16
CA SER A 413 -13.43 -8.96 19.83
C SER A 413 -13.11 -8.05 18.65
N ALA A 414 -13.93 -8.08 17.59
CA ALA A 414 -13.73 -7.26 16.40
C ALA A 414 -13.69 -5.76 16.72
N HIS A 415 -14.61 -5.27 17.55
CA HIS A 415 -14.64 -3.88 18.04
C HIS A 415 -13.36 -3.49 18.77
N ASP A 416 -12.78 -4.37 19.59
CA ASP A 416 -11.53 -4.04 20.27
C ASP A 416 -10.38 -3.79 19.28
N PHE A 417 -10.39 -4.47 18.13
CA PHE A 417 -9.37 -4.29 17.09
C PHE A 417 -9.69 -3.20 16.07
N THR A 418 -10.97 -2.86 15.86
CA THR A 418 -11.35 -1.82 14.90
C THR A 418 -11.54 -0.43 15.50
N LEU A 419 -12.03 -0.35 16.75
CA LEU A 419 -12.32 0.91 17.44
C LEU A 419 -11.18 1.39 18.34
N GLN A 420 -10.11 0.58 18.48
CA GLN A 420 -8.94 0.94 19.27
C GLN A 420 -7.64 0.81 18.45
N GLY A 421 -6.76 1.79 18.62
CA GLY A 421 -5.36 1.68 18.20
C GLY A 421 -4.56 0.89 19.24
N GLY A 422 -3.44 0.31 18.82
CA GLY A 422 -2.51 -0.44 19.68
C GLY A 422 -2.49 -1.94 19.43
N VAL A 423 -1.51 -2.58 20.06
CA VAL A 423 -1.18 -3.99 19.88
C VAL A 423 -1.28 -4.73 21.23
N PRO A 424 -2.04 -5.83 21.34
CA PRO A 424 -2.04 -6.64 22.54
C PRO A 424 -0.72 -7.42 22.69
N LEU A 425 -0.21 -7.48 23.92
CA LEU A 425 0.90 -8.33 24.33
C LEU A 425 0.36 -9.50 25.15
N ILE A 426 0.53 -10.73 24.66
CA ILE A 426 0.18 -11.95 25.41
C ILE A 426 1.46 -12.63 25.88
N THR A 427 1.59 -12.80 27.19
CA THR A 427 2.76 -13.40 27.84
C THR A 427 2.40 -14.77 28.41
N LEU A 428 3.14 -15.82 28.04
CA LEU A 428 3.13 -17.09 28.76
C LEU A 428 3.95 -16.94 30.05
N THR A 429 3.28 -16.86 31.20
CA THR A 429 3.96 -16.68 32.49
C THR A 429 4.38 -18.02 33.10
N GLU A 430 3.52 -19.03 32.99
CA GLU A 430 3.73 -20.36 33.56
C GLU A 430 3.21 -21.43 32.60
N GLY A 431 3.87 -22.59 32.56
CA GLY A 431 3.42 -23.76 31.82
C GLY A 431 3.93 -25.03 32.49
N LYS A 432 3.02 -25.93 32.88
CA LYS A 432 3.37 -27.20 33.53
C LYS A 432 2.63 -28.36 32.89
N CYS A 433 3.38 -29.39 32.48
CA CYS A 433 2.73 -30.62 32.04
C CYS A 433 2.25 -31.45 33.24
N VAL A 434 0.99 -31.84 33.20
CA VAL A 434 0.31 -32.70 34.17
C VAL A 434 -0.50 -33.72 33.38
N ASN A 435 -0.25 -35.02 33.60
CA ASN A 435 -1.00 -36.12 32.97
C ASN A 435 -1.11 -36.04 31.43
N GLY A 436 -0.04 -35.60 30.75
CA GLY A 436 -0.01 -35.50 29.29
C GLY A 436 -0.69 -34.25 28.71
N GLN A 437 -1.08 -33.29 29.55
CA GLN A 437 -1.61 -31.99 29.17
C GLN A 437 -0.80 -30.88 29.81
N THR A 438 -0.58 -29.77 29.11
CA THR A 438 0.08 -28.60 29.69
C THR A 438 -0.95 -27.60 30.16
N VAL A 439 -0.95 -27.32 31.47
CA VAL A 439 -1.71 -26.21 32.06
C VAL A 439 -0.83 -24.97 32.02
N ALA A 440 -1.32 -23.91 31.39
CA ALA A 440 -0.58 -22.69 31.15
C ALA A 440 -1.35 -21.45 31.61
N SER A 441 -0.63 -20.48 32.15
CA SER A 441 -1.14 -19.17 32.57
C SER A 441 -0.70 -18.11 31.57
N LEU A 442 -1.67 -17.37 31.03
CA LEU A 442 -1.43 -16.25 30.11
C LEU A 442 -1.71 -14.93 30.82
N ALA A 443 -0.84 -13.94 30.62
CA ALA A 443 -1.06 -12.55 31.02
C ALA A 443 -1.21 -11.65 29.79
N GLN A 444 -2.07 -10.65 29.89
CA GLN A 444 -2.29 -9.65 28.83
C GLN A 444 -1.80 -8.26 29.25
N GLY A 445 -1.18 -7.55 28.31
CA GLY A 445 -0.89 -6.12 28.39
C GLY A 445 -0.93 -5.46 27.01
N ARG A 446 -0.41 -4.24 26.93
CA ARG A 446 -0.23 -3.51 25.67
C ARG A 446 1.24 -3.51 25.27
N PHE A 447 1.52 -3.88 24.02
CA PHE A 447 2.83 -3.72 23.40
C PHE A 447 2.98 -2.29 22.86
N GLY A 448 4.14 -1.67 23.09
CA GLY A 448 4.42 -0.31 22.66
C GLY A 448 5.92 -0.02 22.51
N LEU A 449 6.28 0.81 21.53
CA LEU A 449 7.66 1.20 21.20
C LEU A 449 8.08 2.54 21.83
N ASP A 450 7.14 3.31 22.38
CA ASP A 450 7.36 4.52 23.17
C ASP A 450 6.51 4.52 24.46
N GLU A 451 6.83 5.38 25.41
CA GLU A 451 6.18 5.40 26.74
C GLU A 451 4.66 5.61 26.64
N ALA A 452 4.21 6.52 25.77
CA ALA A 452 2.79 6.81 25.60
C ALA A 452 2.04 5.59 25.01
N SER A 453 2.67 4.85 24.10
CA SER A 453 2.11 3.63 23.52
C SER A 453 2.10 2.42 24.47
N LYS A 454 2.70 2.52 25.67
CA LYS A 454 2.65 1.47 26.71
C LYS A 454 1.51 1.65 27.72
N ALA A 455 0.69 2.69 27.57
CA ALA A 455 -0.47 2.93 28.44
C ALA A 455 -1.40 1.69 28.48
N ALA A 456 -1.80 1.27 29.69
CA ALA A 456 -2.57 0.05 29.89
C ALA A 456 -3.87 0.05 29.07
N GLN A 457 -4.08 -1.04 28.32
CA GLN A 457 -5.22 -1.27 27.45
C GLN A 457 -5.39 -2.78 27.30
N THR A 458 -6.63 -3.23 27.07
CA THR A 458 -6.96 -4.65 26.95
C THR A 458 -7.87 -4.91 25.78
N TRP A 459 -7.74 -6.10 25.22
CA TRP A 459 -8.53 -6.65 24.13
C TRP A 459 -9.13 -7.98 24.54
N ARG A 460 -10.24 -8.35 23.92
CA ARG A 460 -10.70 -9.73 23.79
C ARG A 460 -9.95 -10.33 22.61
N VAL A 461 -8.87 -11.07 22.87
CA VAL A 461 -7.96 -11.58 21.83
C VAL A 461 -8.29 -13.04 21.51
N PRO A 462 -8.84 -13.36 20.33
CA PRO A 462 -8.91 -14.72 19.85
C PRO A 462 -7.49 -15.20 19.54
N LEU A 463 -7.08 -16.34 20.08
CA LEU A 463 -5.80 -16.97 19.74
C LEU A 463 -5.87 -18.49 19.74
N ARG A 464 -4.98 -19.08 18.95
CA ARG A 464 -4.73 -20.52 18.92
C ARG A 464 -3.50 -20.84 19.77
N VAL A 465 -3.63 -21.76 20.72
CA VAL A 465 -2.54 -22.17 21.62
C VAL A 465 -2.39 -23.69 21.55
N GLY A 466 -1.16 -24.16 21.38
CA GLY A 466 -0.87 -25.59 21.28
C GLY A 466 0.53 -25.90 21.79
N THR A 467 0.92 -27.17 21.72
CA THR A 467 2.31 -27.60 21.94
C THR A 467 2.99 -27.87 20.59
N ILE A 468 4.32 -27.82 20.53
CA ILE A 468 5.06 -28.13 19.29
C ILE A 468 4.65 -29.51 18.76
N GLY A 469 4.16 -29.56 17.51
CA GLY A 469 3.67 -30.77 16.84
C GLY A 469 2.31 -31.28 17.33
N GLY A 470 1.68 -30.61 18.30
CA GLY A 470 0.35 -30.94 18.81
C GLY A 470 -0.77 -30.16 18.12
N ASN A 471 -2.01 -30.58 18.36
CA ASN A 471 -3.19 -29.85 17.89
C ASN A 471 -3.46 -28.63 18.79
N PRO A 472 -3.63 -27.42 18.23
CA PRO A 472 -3.97 -26.25 19.02
C PRO A 472 -5.45 -26.26 19.44
N ILE A 473 -5.73 -25.56 20.53
CA ILE A 473 -7.09 -25.15 20.91
C ILE A 473 -7.31 -23.67 20.55
N SER A 474 -8.57 -23.26 20.39
CA SER A 474 -8.95 -21.84 20.25
C SER A 474 -9.44 -21.30 21.60
N VAL A 475 -8.97 -20.11 21.97
CA VAL A 475 -9.36 -19.42 23.20
C VAL A 475 -9.50 -17.92 22.91
N ILE A 476 -10.39 -17.22 23.61
CA ILE A 476 -10.43 -15.76 23.63
C ILE A 476 -9.93 -15.31 25.00
N THR A 477 -8.77 -14.65 25.05
CA THR A 477 -8.28 -14.11 26.33
C THR A 477 -9.13 -12.92 26.74
N THR A 478 -9.49 -12.86 28.02
CA THR A 478 -10.22 -11.74 28.60
C THR A 478 -9.54 -11.25 29.87
N GLY A 479 -9.55 -9.94 30.09
CA GLY A 479 -8.93 -9.32 31.25
C GLY A 479 -7.41 -9.51 31.32
N ALA A 480 -6.87 -9.44 32.53
CA ALA A 480 -5.42 -9.45 32.78
C ALA A 480 -4.79 -10.85 32.79
N LYS A 481 -5.57 -11.91 33.10
CA LYS A 481 -5.10 -13.30 33.18
C LYS A 481 -6.09 -14.25 32.50
N THR A 482 -5.58 -15.24 31.78
CA THR A 482 -6.38 -16.34 31.22
C THR A 482 -5.62 -17.65 31.41
N ASP A 483 -6.26 -18.64 32.03
CA ASP A 483 -5.71 -19.98 32.20
C ASP A 483 -6.17 -20.90 31.06
N VAL A 484 -5.25 -21.67 30.49
CA VAL A 484 -5.52 -22.58 29.37
C VAL A 484 -4.94 -23.96 29.63
N THR A 485 -5.59 -25.00 29.11
CA THR A 485 -5.08 -26.37 29.14
C THR A 485 -4.94 -26.88 27.72
N VAL A 486 -3.71 -27.20 27.31
CA VAL A 486 -3.41 -27.65 25.94
C VAL A 486 -2.96 -29.12 25.93
N PRO A 487 -3.34 -29.90 24.91
CA PRO A 487 -2.85 -31.28 24.77
C PRO A 487 -1.33 -31.35 24.58
N GLY A 488 -0.69 -32.33 25.23
CA GLY A 488 0.74 -32.61 25.10
C GLY A 488 1.63 -31.93 26.15
N CYS A 489 2.89 -32.38 26.21
CA CYS A 489 3.94 -31.85 27.11
C CYS A 489 5.09 -31.15 26.36
N ALA A 490 5.04 -31.06 25.02
CA ALA A 490 6.04 -30.30 24.28
C ALA A 490 5.91 -28.80 24.60
N PRO A 491 6.92 -27.96 24.29
CA PRO A 491 6.86 -26.53 24.55
C PRO A 491 5.59 -25.90 23.98
N VAL A 492 4.97 -25.00 24.75
CA VAL A 492 3.74 -24.31 24.35
C VAL A 492 4.07 -23.23 23.34
N VAL A 493 3.33 -23.19 22.24
CA VAL A 493 3.39 -22.17 21.19
C VAL A 493 2.15 -21.28 21.31
N LEU A 494 2.36 -20.00 21.58
CA LEU A 494 1.33 -18.97 21.55
C LEU A 494 1.08 -18.51 20.12
N ASN A 495 -0.19 -18.22 19.80
CA ASN A 495 -0.60 -17.76 18.47
C ASN A 495 -0.12 -18.73 17.37
N MET A 496 -0.39 -20.03 17.54
CA MET A 496 0.04 -21.08 16.63
C MET A 496 -0.56 -20.87 15.22
N GLY A 497 0.28 -20.86 14.21
CA GLY A 497 -0.07 -20.47 12.83
C GLY A 497 -0.15 -18.95 12.63
N LYS A 498 0.10 -18.16 13.67
CA LYS A 498 0.32 -16.70 13.61
C LYS A 498 -0.85 -15.88 13.06
N GLY A 499 -2.06 -16.42 13.17
CA GLY A 499 -3.30 -15.83 12.65
C GLY A 499 -3.88 -14.68 13.48
N SER A 500 -3.51 -14.53 14.75
CA SER A 500 -4.01 -13.44 15.61
C SER A 500 -3.13 -12.20 15.55
N TYR A 501 -3.75 -11.02 15.66
CA TYR A 501 -3.05 -9.73 15.69
C TYR A 501 -2.55 -9.40 17.10
N LEU A 502 -1.40 -9.93 17.48
CA LEU A 502 -0.79 -9.76 18.81
C LEU A 502 0.74 -9.93 18.76
N ARG A 503 1.41 -9.50 19.83
CA ARG A 503 2.79 -9.93 20.15
C ARG A 503 2.79 -11.02 21.22
N ALA A 504 3.53 -12.09 20.99
CA ALA A 504 3.67 -13.20 21.92
C ALA A 504 5.00 -13.12 22.67
N ARG A 505 4.95 -13.18 24.01
CA ARG A 505 6.14 -13.21 24.88
C ARG A 505 6.14 -14.49 25.72
N TYR A 506 7.33 -15.02 25.97
CA TYR A 506 7.53 -16.20 26.80
C TYR A 506 8.35 -15.84 28.05
N SER A 507 8.10 -16.51 29.17
CA SER A 507 9.02 -16.49 30.32
C SER A 507 10.39 -17.06 29.92
N GLY A 508 11.45 -16.76 30.69
CA GLY A 508 12.82 -17.13 30.32
C GLY A 508 13.00 -18.62 29.98
N ASP A 509 12.49 -19.51 30.84
CA ASP A 509 12.59 -20.97 30.60
C ASP A 509 11.75 -21.42 29.39
N ALA A 510 10.55 -20.83 29.22
CA ALA A 510 9.69 -21.14 28.09
C ALA A 510 10.30 -20.65 26.76
N HIS A 511 10.92 -19.46 26.76
CA HIS A 511 11.66 -18.92 25.61
C HIS A 511 12.83 -19.82 25.25
N ALA A 512 13.65 -20.21 26.22
CA ALA A 512 14.77 -21.13 26.01
C ALA A 512 14.30 -22.48 25.42
N ALA A 513 13.14 -22.99 25.87
CA ALA A 513 12.54 -24.20 25.32
C ALA A 513 12.07 -24.04 23.87
N ILE A 514 11.54 -22.87 23.50
CA ILE A 514 11.19 -22.51 22.12
C ILE A 514 12.45 -22.43 21.25
N VAL A 515 13.50 -21.71 21.68
CA VAL A 515 14.76 -21.59 20.94
C VAL A 515 15.41 -22.96 20.71
N ALA A 516 15.47 -23.81 21.74
CA ALA A 516 16.03 -25.16 21.64
C ALA A 516 15.25 -26.07 20.67
N ASN A 517 13.99 -25.75 20.37
CA ASN A 517 13.13 -26.49 19.46
C ASN A 517 12.72 -25.68 18.22
N TYR A 518 13.41 -24.57 17.92
CA TYR A 518 13.01 -23.62 16.87
C TYR A 518 12.78 -24.29 15.52
N ALA A 519 13.69 -25.17 15.10
CA ALA A 519 13.60 -25.90 13.83
C ALA A 519 12.39 -26.86 13.74
N LYS A 520 11.74 -27.21 14.86
CA LYS A 520 10.54 -28.07 14.90
C LYS A 520 9.23 -27.29 14.78
N LEU A 521 9.27 -25.97 14.90
CA LEU A 521 8.10 -25.11 14.70
C LEU A 521 7.71 -25.11 13.22
N ALA A 522 6.42 -24.85 12.93
CA ALA A 522 5.99 -24.59 11.56
C ALA A 522 6.63 -23.28 11.02
N VAL A 523 6.72 -23.13 9.69
CA VAL A 523 7.37 -21.97 9.05
C VAL A 523 6.76 -20.65 9.57
N ALA A 524 5.43 -20.53 9.58
CA ALA A 524 4.75 -19.33 10.09
C ALA A 524 5.12 -19.05 11.56
N ASP A 525 5.19 -20.08 12.41
CA ASP A 525 5.55 -19.93 13.82
C ASP A 525 7.01 -19.52 14.02
N ARG A 526 7.93 -19.99 13.18
CA ARG A 526 9.34 -19.56 13.16
C ARG A 526 9.47 -18.09 12.78
N LEU A 527 8.82 -17.68 11.70
CA LEU A 527 8.80 -16.30 11.23
C LEU A 527 8.23 -15.36 12.28
N GLY A 528 7.05 -15.69 12.83
CA GLY A 528 6.43 -14.84 13.83
C GLY A 528 7.20 -14.83 15.15
N THR A 529 7.84 -15.92 15.57
CA THR A 529 8.70 -15.94 16.77
C THR A 529 9.93 -15.07 16.59
N LEU A 530 10.58 -15.12 15.42
CA LEU A 530 11.73 -14.27 15.11
C LEU A 530 11.35 -12.77 15.15
N GLY A 531 10.24 -12.40 14.49
CA GLY A 531 9.73 -11.02 14.50
C GLY A 531 9.26 -10.55 15.89
N ASP A 532 8.57 -11.42 16.65
CA ASP A 532 8.15 -11.13 18.02
C ASP A 532 9.36 -10.84 18.92
N ASP A 533 10.41 -11.67 18.89
CA ASP A 533 11.60 -11.47 19.71
C ASP A 533 12.35 -10.19 19.37
N PHE A 534 12.46 -9.84 18.08
CA PHE A 534 13.08 -8.58 17.67
C PHE A 534 12.26 -7.38 18.14
N ALA A 535 10.94 -7.45 18.00
CA ALA A 535 10.03 -6.40 18.46
C ALA A 535 10.07 -6.21 19.98
N LEU A 536 10.10 -7.30 20.76
CA LEU A 536 10.18 -7.29 22.21
C LEU A 536 11.53 -6.76 22.71
N ALA A 537 12.63 -7.09 22.03
CA ALA A 537 13.93 -6.48 22.29
C ALA A 537 13.89 -4.97 22.05
N ARG A 538 13.28 -4.54 20.93
CA ARG A 538 13.14 -3.12 20.60
C ARG A 538 12.29 -2.38 21.62
N SER A 539 11.19 -2.94 22.11
CA SER A 539 10.32 -2.30 23.12
C SER A 539 10.93 -2.30 24.53
N GLY A 540 11.91 -3.16 24.78
CA GLY A 540 12.49 -3.38 26.11
C GLY A 540 11.65 -4.32 26.99
N ASP A 541 10.69 -5.03 26.42
CA ASP A 541 9.90 -6.06 27.15
C ASP A 541 10.68 -7.38 27.28
N GLN A 542 11.78 -7.52 26.54
CA GLN A 542 12.72 -8.64 26.58
C GLN A 542 14.15 -8.15 26.33
N ASP A 543 15.13 -8.85 26.91
CA ASP A 543 16.54 -8.56 26.65
C ASP A 543 16.93 -8.88 25.20
N PHE A 544 17.79 -8.04 24.61
CA PHE A 544 18.32 -8.26 23.26
C PHE A 544 19.00 -9.64 23.08
N ALA A 545 19.54 -10.20 24.16
CA ALA A 545 20.15 -11.53 24.15
C ALA A 545 19.17 -12.65 23.75
N ALA A 546 17.87 -12.48 24.04
CA ALA A 546 16.86 -13.47 23.67
C ALA A 546 16.61 -13.48 22.16
N TRP A 547 16.51 -12.31 21.51
CA TRP A 547 16.49 -12.23 20.05
C TRP A 547 17.77 -12.79 19.45
N ALA A 548 18.94 -12.48 20.02
CA ALA A 548 20.21 -13.02 19.53
C ALA A 548 20.28 -14.55 19.62
N ALA A 549 19.64 -15.16 20.62
CA ALA A 549 19.52 -16.60 20.76
C ALA A 549 18.61 -17.22 19.69
N THR A 550 17.47 -16.59 19.41
CA THR A 550 16.55 -17.01 18.33
C THR A 550 17.19 -16.85 16.96
N PHE A 551 17.86 -15.72 16.70
CA PHE A 551 18.66 -15.49 15.50
C PHE A 551 19.73 -16.58 15.30
N ALA A 552 20.44 -16.96 16.37
CA ALA A 552 21.44 -18.03 16.30
C ALA A 552 20.85 -19.43 16.06
N ALA A 553 19.56 -19.63 16.35
CA ALA A 553 18.84 -20.88 16.11
C ALA A 553 18.29 -21.01 14.68
N VAL A 554 18.34 -19.95 13.86
CA VAL A 554 17.95 -19.99 12.44
C VAL A 554 18.90 -20.90 11.67
N PRO A 555 18.41 -22.02 11.09
CA PRO A 555 19.28 -22.93 10.35
C PRO A 555 19.94 -22.27 9.14
N ALA A 556 21.15 -22.71 8.77
CA ALA A 556 21.82 -22.21 7.58
C ALA A 556 20.96 -22.41 6.32
N ASP A 557 20.26 -23.54 6.21
CA ASP A 557 19.32 -23.92 5.16
C ASP A 557 17.85 -23.62 5.48
N ALA A 558 17.60 -22.67 6.40
CA ALA A 558 16.25 -22.19 6.72
C ALA A 558 15.48 -21.72 5.48
N ASN A 559 14.15 -21.62 5.64
CA ASN A 559 13.29 -21.11 4.57
C ASN A 559 13.77 -19.71 4.14
N PRO A 560 13.79 -19.37 2.84
CA PRO A 560 14.26 -18.07 2.39
C PRO A 560 13.55 -16.88 3.04
N LEU A 561 12.27 -17.01 3.41
CA LEU A 561 11.53 -15.97 4.15
C LEU A 561 12.16 -15.65 5.52
N GLU A 562 12.74 -16.65 6.20
CA GLU A 562 13.43 -16.45 7.49
C GLU A 562 14.69 -15.60 7.27
N TRP A 563 15.45 -15.87 6.21
CA TRP A 563 16.65 -15.10 5.87
C TRP A 563 16.32 -13.68 5.37
N GLN A 564 15.19 -13.48 4.69
CA GLN A 564 14.70 -12.14 4.33
C GLN A 564 14.32 -11.34 5.58
N LEU A 565 13.61 -11.95 6.54
CA LEU A 565 13.29 -11.31 7.82
C LEU A 565 14.57 -10.92 8.57
N VAL A 566 15.52 -11.84 8.71
CA VAL A 566 16.86 -11.58 9.28
C VAL A 566 17.56 -10.41 8.58
N SER A 567 17.58 -10.41 7.25
CA SER A 567 18.20 -9.34 6.45
C SER A 567 17.56 -7.98 6.73
N GLY A 568 16.22 -7.94 6.88
CA GLY A 568 15.48 -6.75 7.29
C GLY A 568 15.86 -6.26 8.69
N GLU A 569 15.92 -7.16 9.68
CA GLU A 569 16.27 -6.85 11.07
C GLU A 569 17.70 -6.31 11.21
N LEU A 570 18.68 -6.92 10.54
CA LEU A 570 20.06 -6.44 10.46
C LEU A 570 20.14 -5.05 9.82
N GLY A 571 19.34 -4.82 8.78
CA GLY A 571 19.16 -3.51 8.17
C GLY A 571 18.63 -2.45 9.13
N SER A 572 17.60 -2.82 9.90
CA SER A 572 17.01 -1.95 10.91
C SER A 572 18.05 -1.54 11.97
N LEU A 573 18.83 -2.50 12.49
CA LEU A 573 19.92 -2.23 13.42
C LEU A 573 20.98 -1.29 12.81
N SER A 574 21.39 -1.54 11.56
CA SER A 574 22.35 -0.67 10.86
C SER A 574 21.82 0.76 10.67
N GLY A 575 20.50 0.93 10.48
CA GLY A 575 19.85 2.23 10.34
C GLY A 575 19.77 3.02 11.66
N LEU A 576 19.50 2.34 12.78
CA LEU A 576 19.42 2.97 14.10
C LEU A 576 20.73 3.64 14.54
N TYR A 577 21.86 3.11 14.08
CA TYR A 577 23.20 3.57 14.48
C TYR A 577 23.95 4.28 13.34
N ALA A 578 23.24 4.82 12.34
CA ALA A 578 23.84 5.51 11.20
C ALA A 578 24.91 6.54 11.61
N ASP A 579 26.01 6.57 10.85
CA ASP A 579 27.17 7.45 11.06
C ASP A 579 27.92 7.26 12.39
N THR A 580 27.77 6.08 13.02
CA THR A 580 28.53 5.71 14.23
C THR A 580 29.46 4.52 14.00
N PRO A 581 30.49 4.31 14.87
CA PRO A 581 31.33 3.12 14.81
C PRO A 581 30.54 1.80 14.96
N LEU A 582 29.44 1.81 15.72
CA LEU A 582 28.60 0.64 15.92
C LEU A 582 27.93 0.20 14.62
N GLN A 583 27.52 1.14 13.75
CA GLN A 583 27.00 0.77 12.43
C GLN A 583 28.05 0.02 11.60
N GLN A 584 29.33 0.42 11.64
CA GLN A 584 30.37 -0.27 10.87
C GLN A 584 30.57 -1.72 11.36
N GLN A 585 30.49 -1.95 12.68
CA GLN A 585 30.52 -3.30 13.25
C GLN A 585 29.31 -4.14 12.81
N ILE A 586 28.11 -3.54 12.78
CA ILE A 586 26.88 -4.21 12.29
C ILE A 586 26.97 -4.52 10.80
N LYS A 587 27.52 -3.62 9.98
CA LYS A 587 27.75 -3.85 8.55
C LYS A 587 28.71 -5.02 8.32
N ALA A 588 29.82 -5.07 9.06
CA ALA A 588 30.76 -6.19 9.00
C ALA A 588 30.11 -7.52 9.40
N LEU A 589 29.31 -7.53 10.48
CA LEU A 589 28.54 -8.70 10.88
C LEU A 589 27.53 -9.12 9.80
N THR A 590 26.81 -8.16 9.22
CA THR A 590 25.87 -8.38 8.12
C THR A 590 26.55 -9.08 6.95
N ILE A 591 27.73 -8.59 6.53
CA ILE A 591 28.52 -9.20 5.46
C ILE A 591 28.92 -10.65 5.82
N ASN A 592 29.45 -10.85 7.03
CA ASN A 592 29.89 -12.17 7.49
C ASN A 592 28.74 -13.19 7.58
N ARG A 593 27.52 -12.74 7.91
CA ARG A 593 26.35 -13.61 8.07
C ARG A 593 25.61 -13.87 6.76
N LEU A 594 25.40 -12.85 5.94
CA LEU A 594 24.60 -12.96 4.71
C LEU A 594 25.43 -13.32 3.48
N GLY A 595 26.73 -13.00 3.48
CA GLY A 595 27.65 -13.35 2.39
C GLY A 595 27.67 -14.86 2.06
N PRO A 596 27.82 -15.76 3.06
CA PRO A 596 27.75 -17.21 2.83
C PRO A 596 26.40 -17.68 2.28
N VAL A 597 25.29 -17.04 2.67
CA VAL A 597 23.96 -17.36 2.15
C VAL A 597 23.85 -16.98 0.68
N LEU A 598 24.31 -15.78 0.30
CA LEU A 598 24.36 -15.34 -1.10
C LEU A 598 25.30 -16.22 -1.93
N ALA A 599 26.46 -16.60 -1.38
CA ALA A 599 27.41 -17.48 -2.06
C ALA A 599 26.80 -18.86 -2.40
N ARG A 600 25.94 -19.40 -1.52
CA ARG A 600 25.25 -20.67 -1.75
C ARG A 600 24.20 -20.57 -2.88
N ILE A 601 23.38 -19.52 -2.88
CA ILE A 601 22.29 -19.36 -3.85
C ILE A 601 22.76 -18.77 -5.19
N GLY A 602 23.90 -18.07 -5.19
CA GLY A 602 24.53 -17.46 -6.36
C GLY A 602 23.84 -16.18 -6.83
N TYR A 603 24.45 -15.52 -7.82
CA TYR A 603 23.92 -14.30 -8.46
C TYR A 603 23.01 -14.57 -9.66
N GLU A 604 22.96 -15.82 -10.13
CA GLU A 604 22.19 -16.24 -11.28
C GLU A 604 21.07 -17.20 -10.85
N GLN A 605 19.90 -17.05 -11.45
CA GLN A 605 18.77 -17.94 -11.22
C GLN A 605 19.06 -19.32 -11.83
N LYS A 606 18.74 -20.38 -11.10
CA LYS A 606 18.89 -21.77 -11.56
C LYS A 606 17.57 -22.30 -12.15
N ALA A 607 17.66 -23.21 -13.10
CA ALA A 607 16.48 -23.87 -13.66
C ALA A 607 15.70 -24.63 -12.56
N GLY A 608 14.39 -24.40 -12.48
CA GLY A 608 13.52 -25.02 -11.45
C GLY A 608 13.69 -24.46 -10.04
N GLU A 609 14.42 -23.34 -9.88
CA GLU A 609 14.58 -22.69 -8.58
C GLU A 609 13.24 -22.17 -8.03
N SER A 610 13.05 -22.26 -6.71
CA SER A 610 11.89 -21.69 -6.04
C SER A 610 11.88 -20.16 -6.17
N PRO A 611 10.72 -19.53 -6.44
CA PRO A 611 10.57 -18.08 -6.40
C PRO A 611 11.10 -17.43 -5.12
N LEU A 612 10.98 -18.12 -3.97
CA LEU A 612 11.50 -17.63 -2.69
C LEU A 612 13.03 -17.47 -2.68
N VAL A 613 13.76 -18.36 -3.34
CA VAL A 613 15.23 -18.25 -3.46
C VAL A 613 15.59 -17.09 -4.39
N THR A 614 14.81 -16.88 -5.46
CA THR A 614 14.97 -15.73 -6.35
C THR A 614 14.75 -14.41 -5.62
N ASN A 615 13.70 -14.30 -4.82
CA ASN A 615 13.41 -13.11 -4.01
C ASN A 615 14.46 -12.89 -2.90
N LEU A 616 14.95 -13.97 -2.26
CA LEU A 616 16.03 -13.87 -1.28
C LEU A 616 17.33 -13.38 -1.94
N ARG A 617 17.67 -13.83 -3.16
CA ARG A 617 18.83 -13.33 -3.88
C ARG A 617 18.76 -11.83 -4.10
N GLU A 618 17.60 -11.34 -4.54
CA GLU A 618 17.34 -9.93 -4.75
C GLU A 618 17.58 -9.12 -3.46
N ASP A 619 16.98 -9.56 -2.34
CA ASP A 619 17.13 -8.94 -1.03
C ASP A 619 18.59 -8.94 -0.53
N LEU A 620 19.28 -10.08 -0.60
CA LEU A 620 20.65 -10.20 -0.10
C LEU A 620 21.64 -9.35 -0.90
N VAL A 621 21.48 -9.26 -2.22
CA VAL A 621 22.30 -8.35 -3.05
C VAL A 621 22.11 -6.91 -2.60
N GLY A 622 20.86 -6.48 -2.38
CA GLY A 622 20.56 -5.13 -1.91
C GLY A 622 21.14 -4.86 -0.51
N ARG A 623 20.94 -5.78 0.43
CA ARG A 623 21.42 -5.66 1.81
C ARG A 623 22.95 -5.62 1.90
N LEU A 624 23.64 -6.53 1.20
CA LEU A 624 25.10 -6.57 1.17
C LEU A 624 25.69 -5.36 0.46
N GLY A 625 25.07 -4.90 -0.63
CA GLY A 625 25.45 -3.64 -1.30
C GLY A 625 25.29 -2.40 -0.40
N ALA A 626 24.21 -2.35 0.39
CA ALA A 626 24.01 -1.29 1.39
C ALA A 626 25.06 -1.35 2.51
N ALA A 627 25.43 -2.56 2.95
CA ALA A 627 26.47 -2.80 3.95
C ALA A 627 27.90 -2.52 3.44
N GLY A 628 28.09 -2.46 2.12
CA GLY A 628 29.39 -2.15 1.49
C GLY A 628 30.23 -3.38 1.18
N ASP A 629 29.60 -4.53 0.88
CA ASP A 629 30.30 -5.74 0.47
C ASP A 629 31.18 -5.49 -0.78
N PRO A 630 32.50 -5.74 -0.71
CA PRO A 630 33.41 -5.42 -1.82
C PRO A 630 33.08 -6.15 -3.13
N GLU A 631 32.63 -7.41 -3.06
CA GLU A 631 32.33 -8.21 -4.26
C GLU A 631 31.03 -7.76 -4.91
N VAL A 632 29.99 -7.46 -4.12
CA VAL A 632 28.74 -6.89 -4.64
C VAL A 632 29.01 -5.52 -5.29
N LEU A 633 29.79 -4.65 -4.64
CA LEU A 633 30.15 -3.34 -5.19
C LEU A 633 30.91 -3.43 -6.51
N ARG A 634 31.89 -4.35 -6.59
CA ARG A 634 32.67 -4.60 -7.80
C ARG A 634 31.76 -5.08 -8.94
N ARG A 635 30.88 -6.05 -8.68
CA ARG A 635 29.92 -6.56 -9.66
C ARG A 635 28.93 -5.50 -10.13
N ALA A 636 28.42 -4.65 -9.23
CA ALA A 636 27.51 -3.58 -9.59
C ALA A 636 28.14 -2.62 -10.61
N ARG A 637 29.41 -2.22 -10.41
CA ARG A 637 30.14 -1.39 -11.38
C ARG A 637 30.37 -2.10 -12.71
N ASP A 638 30.78 -3.37 -12.69
CA ASP A 638 30.99 -4.17 -13.91
C ASP A 638 29.69 -4.28 -14.74
N TRP A 639 28.56 -4.52 -14.09
CA TRP A 639 27.26 -4.64 -14.74
C TRP A 639 26.77 -3.32 -15.32
N VAL A 640 26.88 -2.23 -14.56
CA VAL A 640 26.47 -0.89 -15.03
C VAL A 640 27.36 -0.40 -16.17
N ALA A 641 28.65 -0.76 -16.20
CA ALA A 641 29.53 -0.44 -17.32
C ALA A 641 29.04 -1.07 -18.65
N LYS A 642 28.47 -2.27 -18.60
CA LYS A 642 27.94 -2.99 -19.78
C LYS A 642 26.64 -2.37 -20.33
N LEU A 643 25.89 -1.62 -19.52
CA LEU A 643 24.65 -0.95 -19.96
C LEU A 643 24.86 0.06 -21.10
N LYS A 644 26.11 0.53 -21.30
CA LYS A 644 26.46 1.41 -22.42
C LYS A 644 26.30 0.72 -23.79
N THR A 645 26.46 -0.59 -23.85
CA THR A 645 26.43 -1.38 -25.09
C THR A 645 25.28 -2.37 -25.15
N ASP A 646 24.75 -2.78 -23.99
CA ASP A 646 23.64 -3.72 -23.89
C ASP A 646 22.72 -3.32 -22.74
N SER A 647 21.52 -2.81 -23.06
CA SER A 647 20.54 -2.35 -22.07
C SER A 647 19.95 -3.48 -21.20
N ALA A 648 20.12 -4.74 -21.62
CA ALA A 648 19.72 -5.94 -20.91
C ALA A 648 20.89 -6.66 -20.23
N ALA A 649 22.07 -6.04 -20.15
CA ALA A 649 23.27 -6.69 -19.62
C ALA A 649 23.10 -7.21 -18.19
N ILE A 650 22.35 -6.50 -17.32
CA ILE A 650 22.12 -6.93 -15.94
C ILE A 650 20.99 -7.97 -15.91
N PRO A 651 21.21 -9.17 -15.32
CA PRO A 651 20.17 -10.17 -15.20
C PRO A 651 18.93 -9.61 -14.48
N PRO A 652 17.70 -9.90 -14.97
CA PRO A 652 16.46 -9.33 -14.41
C PRO A 652 16.36 -9.51 -12.88
N ALA A 653 16.62 -10.73 -12.39
CA ALA A 653 16.51 -11.12 -10.98
C ALA A 653 17.37 -10.30 -9.99
N ILE A 654 18.38 -9.57 -10.45
CA ILE A 654 19.25 -8.75 -9.59
C ILE A 654 19.42 -7.31 -10.13
N ARG A 655 18.65 -6.93 -11.14
CA ARG A 655 18.80 -5.64 -11.81
C ARG A 655 18.62 -4.46 -10.87
N GLY A 656 17.47 -4.39 -10.19
CA GLY A 656 17.15 -3.32 -9.24
C GLY A 656 18.19 -3.19 -8.12
N PRO A 657 18.52 -4.28 -7.39
CA PRO A 657 19.54 -4.25 -6.35
C PRO A 657 20.94 -3.84 -6.83
N MET A 658 21.37 -4.27 -8.02
CA MET A 658 22.67 -3.88 -8.57
C MET A 658 22.71 -2.40 -8.93
N LEU A 659 21.65 -1.88 -9.57
CA LEU A 659 21.52 -0.46 -9.88
C LEU A 659 21.47 0.39 -8.60
N GLY A 660 20.67 -0.02 -7.61
CA GLY A 660 20.59 0.66 -6.32
C GLY A 660 21.93 0.63 -5.56
N THR A 661 22.66 -0.48 -5.61
CA THR A 661 23.99 -0.60 -5.02
C THR A 661 24.99 0.33 -5.69
N PHE A 662 24.98 0.40 -7.02
CA PHE A 662 25.82 1.34 -7.77
C PHE A 662 25.49 2.78 -7.42
N ALA A 663 24.20 3.15 -7.42
CA ALA A 663 23.74 4.50 -7.14
C ALA A 663 24.06 4.96 -5.70
N ALA A 664 23.78 4.13 -4.70
CA ALA A 664 24.02 4.46 -3.31
C ALA A 664 25.51 4.68 -2.99
N ASN A 665 26.41 4.00 -3.72
CA ASN A 665 27.86 4.06 -3.52
C ASN A 665 28.58 4.76 -4.69
N ALA A 666 27.86 5.65 -5.40
CA ALA A 666 28.36 6.34 -6.57
C ALA A 666 29.51 7.31 -6.22
N THR A 667 30.58 7.28 -7.01
CA THR A 667 31.53 8.39 -7.13
C THR A 667 30.93 9.52 -7.99
N PRO A 668 31.55 10.72 -8.06
CA PRO A 668 31.09 11.76 -8.97
C PRO A 668 30.98 11.30 -10.44
N ALA A 669 31.91 10.48 -10.91
CA ALA A 669 31.87 9.91 -12.26
C ALA A 669 30.75 8.88 -12.43
N ASP A 670 30.51 8.03 -11.43
CA ASP A 670 29.40 7.06 -11.45
C ASP A 670 28.04 7.78 -11.50
N TRP A 671 27.89 8.87 -10.74
CA TRP A 671 26.66 9.66 -10.72
C TRP A 671 26.42 10.37 -12.06
N ASP A 672 27.47 10.95 -12.66
CA ASP A 672 27.38 11.54 -14.00
C ASP A 672 27.01 10.49 -15.06
N GLN A 673 27.49 9.25 -14.92
CA GLN A 673 27.07 8.13 -15.76
C GLN A 673 25.57 7.82 -15.58
N LEU A 674 25.04 7.80 -14.36
CA LEU A 674 23.59 7.63 -14.13
C LEU A 674 22.78 8.76 -14.76
N LEU A 675 23.24 10.01 -14.63
CA LEU A 675 22.56 11.15 -15.22
C LEU A 675 22.53 11.07 -16.76
N ALA A 676 23.61 10.58 -17.37
CA ALA A 676 23.66 10.34 -18.81
C ALA A 676 22.69 9.24 -19.24
N LEU A 677 22.61 8.13 -18.50
CA LEU A 677 21.64 7.05 -18.75
C LEU A 677 20.20 7.55 -18.64
N PHE A 678 19.87 8.30 -17.58
CA PHE A 678 18.56 8.93 -17.39
C PHE A 678 18.17 9.83 -18.58
N LYS A 679 19.08 10.67 -19.06
CA LYS A 679 18.82 11.59 -20.17
C LYS A 679 18.59 10.85 -21.50
N ALA A 680 19.32 9.76 -21.72
CA ALA A 680 19.22 8.95 -22.94
C ALA A 680 17.99 8.02 -22.95
N GLU A 681 17.46 7.64 -21.78
CA GLU A 681 16.33 6.73 -21.67
C GLU A 681 15.02 7.33 -22.20
N THR A 682 14.31 6.54 -23.00
CA THR A 682 13.03 6.89 -23.64
C THR A 682 11.87 6.07 -23.09
N ASN A 683 12.13 4.89 -22.54
CA ASN A 683 11.12 4.10 -21.85
C ASN A 683 10.72 4.80 -20.54
N PRO A 684 9.43 5.16 -20.36
CA PRO A 684 8.99 5.95 -19.21
C PRO A 684 9.20 5.25 -17.86
N VAL A 685 9.03 3.92 -17.80
CA VAL A 685 9.23 3.12 -16.58
C VAL A 685 10.70 3.13 -16.17
N VAL A 686 11.59 2.78 -17.10
CA VAL A 686 13.04 2.74 -16.83
C VAL A 686 13.57 4.14 -16.52
N LYS A 687 13.04 5.16 -17.19
CA LYS A 687 13.41 6.56 -16.93
C LYS A 687 13.08 6.99 -15.50
N ASN A 688 11.91 6.62 -14.98
CA ASN A 688 11.52 6.90 -13.60
C ASN A 688 12.36 6.12 -12.58
N GLU A 689 12.78 4.89 -12.91
CA GLU A 689 13.75 4.15 -12.09
C GLU A 689 15.04 4.95 -11.92
N TYR A 690 15.60 5.51 -12.99
CA TYR A 690 16.81 6.33 -12.92
C TYR A 690 16.64 7.61 -12.10
N VAL A 691 15.46 8.25 -12.10
CA VAL A 691 15.17 9.41 -11.22
C VAL A 691 15.34 9.04 -9.76
N ARG A 692 14.79 7.89 -9.35
CA ARG A 692 14.96 7.37 -7.98
C ARG A 692 16.43 7.09 -7.67
N LEU A 693 17.16 6.45 -8.59
CA LEU A 693 18.58 6.12 -8.41
C LEU A 693 19.45 7.38 -8.25
N LEU A 694 19.20 8.45 -9.01
CA LEU A 694 19.97 9.70 -8.89
C LEU A 694 19.92 10.33 -7.49
N GLY A 695 18.84 10.12 -6.75
CA GLY A 695 18.66 10.61 -5.38
C GLY A 695 19.26 9.72 -4.28
N GLN A 696 19.79 8.54 -4.60
CA GLN A 696 20.19 7.55 -3.58
C GLN A 696 21.62 7.65 -3.08
N ALA A 697 22.44 8.52 -3.65
CA ALA A 697 23.87 8.62 -3.31
C ALA A 697 24.08 8.91 -1.82
N LYS A 698 24.93 8.12 -1.16
CA LYS A 698 25.35 8.35 0.24
C LYS A 698 26.21 9.60 0.41
N ASP A 699 26.88 10.04 -0.65
CA ASP A 699 27.67 11.28 -0.64
C ASP A 699 26.72 12.50 -0.59
N PRO A 700 26.80 13.36 0.45
CA PRO A 700 25.92 14.51 0.60
C PRO A 700 26.08 15.55 -0.53
N VAL A 701 27.25 15.64 -1.18
CA VAL A 701 27.48 16.54 -2.32
C VAL A 701 26.68 16.05 -3.54
N LEU A 702 26.65 14.74 -3.77
CA LEU A 702 25.88 14.14 -4.86
C LEU A 702 24.37 14.22 -4.58
N ALA A 703 23.96 14.06 -3.31
CA ALA A 703 22.59 14.27 -2.89
C ALA A 703 22.12 15.72 -3.13
N GLN A 704 22.95 16.72 -2.82
CA GLN A 704 22.66 18.13 -3.16
C GLN A 704 22.55 18.33 -4.68
N LYS A 705 23.46 17.74 -5.45
CA LYS A 705 23.42 17.79 -6.93
C LYS A 705 22.13 17.20 -7.49
N ALA A 706 21.59 16.16 -6.86
CA ALA A 706 20.28 15.60 -7.21
C ALA A 706 19.13 16.57 -6.90
N LEU A 707 19.16 17.26 -5.76
CA LEU A 707 18.16 18.28 -5.40
C LEU A 707 18.19 19.49 -6.36
N ASP A 708 19.36 19.88 -6.84
CA ASP A 708 19.50 21.00 -7.78
C ASP A 708 18.75 20.74 -9.12
N LEU A 709 18.54 19.48 -9.49
CA LEU A 709 17.74 19.11 -10.67
C LEU A 709 16.29 19.59 -10.59
N LEU A 710 15.72 19.79 -9.39
CA LEU A 710 14.35 20.28 -9.23
C LEU A 710 14.13 21.69 -9.81
N LYS A 711 15.20 22.50 -9.89
CA LYS A 711 15.20 23.86 -10.44
C LYS A 711 15.43 23.90 -11.95
N THR A 712 15.60 22.75 -12.58
CA THR A 712 15.80 22.61 -14.03
C THR A 712 14.55 22.03 -14.71
N ASP A 713 14.59 21.96 -16.04
CA ASP A 713 13.60 21.31 -16.91
C ASP A 713 13.88 19.82 -17.16
N VAL A 714 14.94 19.29 -16.54
CA VAL A 714 15.40 17.90 -16.72
C VAL A 714 14.39 16.89 -16.14
N LEU A 715 13.63 17.28 -15.11
CA LEU A 715 12.61 16.45 -14.45
C LEU A 715 11.21 16.95 -14.77
N THR A 716 10.29 16.02 -15.05
CA THR A 716 8.86 16.36 -15.15
C THR A 716 8.28 16.72 -13.78
N ALA A 717 7.10 17.34 -13.74
CA ALA A 717 6.41 17.65 -12.49
C ALA A 717 6.20 16.39 -11.61
N GLN A 718 5.87 15.25 -12.22
CA GLN A 718 5.66 13.99 -11.51
C GLN A 718 6.97 13.39 -10.96
N GLN A 719 8.11 13.66 -11.60
CA GLN A 719 9.42 13.14 -11.20
C GLN A 719 10.06 13.90 -10.04
N LYS A 720 9.75 15.20 -9.88
CA LYS A 720 10.35 16.05 -8.83
C LYS A 720 10.10 15.51 -7.40
N PRO A 721 8.89 15.03 -7.05
CA PRO A 721 8.66 14.46 -5.72
C PRO A 721 9.36 13.11 -5.51
N THR A 722 9.53 12.31 -6.57
CA THR A 722 10.27 11.04 -6.52
C THR A 722 11.73 11.25 -6.12
N ILE A 723 12.42 12.22 -6.73
CA ILE A 723 13.82 12.49 -6.39
C ILE A 723 13.97 13.07 -4.98
N LEU A 724 13.03 13.91 -4.51
CA LEU A 724 13.02 14.42 -3.13
C LEU A 724 12.90 13.28 -2.11
N ARG A 725 11.96 12.36 -2.32
CA ARG A 725 11.79 11.18 -1.45
C ARG A 725 13.04 10.29 -1.48
N ALA A 726 13.65 10.11 -2.65
CA ALA A 726 14.89 9.33 -2.78
C ALA A 726 16.04 9.95 -1.98
N VAL A 727 16.23 11.27 -2.05
CA VAL A 727 17.25 11.97 -1.26
C VAL A 727 16.95 11.88 0.23
N ALA A 728 15.69 12.07 0.65
CA ALA A 728 15.30 11.98 2.05
C ALA A 728 15.57 10.59 2.68
N GLY A 729 15.62 9.53 1.89
CA GLY A 729 15.95 8.18 2.37
C GLY A 729 17.37 8.05 2.92
N GLY A 730 18.33 8.82 2.39
CA GLY A 730 19.71 8.85 2.88
C GLY A 730 20.09 10.14 3.62
N HIS A 731 19.46 11.25 3.26
CA HIS A 731 19.75 12.61 3.72
C HIS A 731 18.45 13.34 4.12
N PRO A 732 17.73 12.86 5.14
CA PRO A 732 16.44 13.42 5.56
C PRO A 732 16.53 14.89 5.94
N ASP A 733 17.61 15.30 6.62
CA ASP A 733 17.84 16.69 7.03
C ASP A 733 18.03 17.62 5.84
N LEU A 734 18.86 17.20 4.88
CA LEU A 734 19.11 17.94 3.64
C LEU A 734 17.83 18.09 2.81
N ALA A 735 17.08 17.00 2.63
CA ALA A 735 15.84 17.01 1.87
C ALA A 735 14.76 17.89 2.51
N PHE A 736 14.61 17.81 3.84
CA PHE A 736 13.67 18.64 4.58
C PHE A 736 14.03 20.12 4.48
N ASP A 737 15.29 20.50 4.79
CA ASP A 737 15.73 21.89 4.77
C ASP A 737 15.62 22.48 3.35
N TYR A 738 15.96 21.71 2.31
CA TYR A 738 15.77 22.11 0.93
C TYR A 738 14.29 22.32 0.58
N ALA A 739 13.41 21.39 0.97
CA ALA A 739 11.99 21.48 0.68
C ALA A 739 11.33 22.67 1.39
N VAL A 740 11.72 22.98 2.62
CA VAL A 740 11.26 24.18 3.35
C VAL A 740 11.75 25.45 2.66
N ALA A 741 13.00 25.51 2.24
CA ALA A 741 13.56 26.66 1.53
C ALA A 741 12.95 26.90 0.14
N ASN A 742 12.34 25.86 -0.45
CA ASN A 742 11.72 25.90 -1.79
C ASN A 742 10.24 25.46 -1.74
N ALA A 743 9.52 25.82 -0.67
CA ALA A 743 8.18 25.29 -0.40
C ALA A 743 7.18 25.49 -1.56
N ASP A 744 7.21 26.64 -2.24
CA ASP A 744 6.31 26.92 -3.37
C ASP A 744 6.57 25.98 -4.56
N LEU A 745 7.85 25.72 -4.87
CA LEU A 745 8.26 24.79 -5.91
C LEU A 745 7.78 23.37 -5.58
N VAL A 746 7.97 22.94 -4.32
CA VAL A 746 7.57 21.60 -3.88
C VAL A 746 6.05 21.48 -3.89
N ASN A 747 5.33 22.35 -3.20
CA ASN A 747 3.87 22.31 -3.10
C ASN A 747 3.18 22.44 -4.46
N GLY A 748 3.79 23.14 -5.42
CA GLY A 748 3.27 23.31 -6.78
C GLY A 748 3.23 22.01 -7.60
N VAL A 749 3.96 20.96 -7.22
CA VAL A 749 4.00 19.68 -7.93
C VAL A 749 3.40 18.50 -7.14
N LEU A 750 2.85 18.77 -5.95
CA LEU A 750 2.22 17.76 -5.12
C LEU A 750 0.70 17.70 -5.34
N GLU A 751 0.19 16.47 -5.31
CA GLU A 751 -1.23 16.17 -5.23
C GLU A 751 -1.81 16.71 -3.90
N ALA A 752 -3.08 17.16 -3.92
CA ALA A 752 -3.68 17.84 -2.78
C ALA A 752 -3.69 16.96 -1.51
N SER A 753 -4.06 15.69 -1.64
CA SER A 753 -4.13 14.70 -0.56
C SER A 753 -2.78 14.42 0.12
N THR A 754 -1.65 14.67 -0.56
CA THR A 754 -0.32 14.38 -0.03
C THR A 754 0.38 15.62 0.52
N ARG A 755 -0.06 16.81 0.13
CA ARG A 755 0.65 18.08 0.36
C ARG A 755 0.95 18.35 1.83
N ALA A 756 -0.04 18.15 2.70
CA ALA A 756 0.10 18.42 4.13
C ALA A 756 1.17 17.53 4.81
N GLY A 757 1.29 16.27 4.36
CA GLY A 757 2.22 15.30 4.94
C GLY A 757 3.59 15.24 4.27
N PHE A 758 3.73 15.73 3.03
CA PHE A 758 4.92 15.47 2.22
C PHE A 758 6.20 16.04 2.83
N ILE A 759 6.27 17.37 3.06
CA ILE A 759 7.49 18.04 3.52
C ILE A 759 7.89 17.56 4.91
N VAL A 760 6.93 17.47 5.84
CA VAL A 760 7.19 16.97 7.20
C VAL A 760 7.63 15.51 7.21
N GLY A 761 7.14 14.70 6.26
CA GLY A 761 7.53 13.32 6.09
C GLY A 761 8.99 13.13 5.65
N LEU A 762 9.57 14.08 4.91
CA LEU A 762 10.98 14.01 4.48
C LEU A 762 11.95 13.97 5.67
N GLY A 763 11.59 14.63 6.78
CA GLY A 763 12.41 14.68 7.99
C GLY A 763 12.27 13.48 8.92
N ALA A 764 11.30 12.58 8.70
CA ALA A 764 11.01 11.45 9.59
C ALA A 764 12.19 10.47 9.74
N GLY A 765 13.11 10.49 8.78
CA GLY A 765 14.32 9.69 8.75
C GLY A 765 15.47 10.17 9.66
N SER A 766 15.37 11.38 10.21
CA SER A 766 16.51 12.12 10.81
C SER A 766 16.99 11.55 12.15
N ASN A 767 18.30 11.68 12.38
CA ASN A 767 18.95 11.49 13.68
C ASN A 767 19.39 12.83 14.33
N ASP A 768 19.14 13.97 13.69
CA ASP A 768 19.45 15.31 14.20
C ASP A 768 18.49 15.68 15.35
N PRO A 769 18.98 15.98 16.56
CA PRO A 769 18.13 16.41 17.68
C PRO A 769 17.35 17.70 17.40
N ALA A 770 17.74 18.52 16.43
CA ALA A 770 17.01 19.73 16.04
C ALA A 770 15.81 19.45 15.12
N MET A 771 15.77 18.31 14.40
CA MET A 771 14.74 18.02 13.41
C MET A 771 13.30 18.04 13.96
N PRO A 772 13.00 17.49 15.15
CA PRO A 772 11.66 17.59 15.73
C PRO A 772 11.17 19.03 15.90
N GLY A 773 12.05 19.96 16.29
CA GLY A 773 11.73 21.38 16.39
C GLY A 773 11.46 22.01 15.02
N LYS A 774 12.25 21.64 14.00
CA LYS A 774 12.06 22.10 12.61
C LYS A 774 10.71 21.64 12.04
N ILE A 775 10.36 20.37 12.19
CA ILE A 775 9.06 19.80 11.75
C ILE A 775 7.90 20.52 12.45
N THR A 776 7.99 20.71 13.76
CA THR A 776 6.97 21.39 14.55
C THR A 776 6.77 22.83 14.07
N ALA A 777 7.85 23.60 13.93
CA ALA A 777 7.79 24.98 13.45
C ALA A 777 7.19 25.09 12.04
N TYR A 778 7.54 24.17 11.14
CA TYR A 778 6.95 24.12 9.80
C TYR A 778 5.45 23.83 9.85
N ALA A 779 5.03 22.80 10.60
CA ALA A 779 3.63 22.40 10.72
C ALA A 779 2.77 23.49 11.38
N GLU A 780 3.29 24.16 12.41
CA GLU A 780 2.60 25.26 13.09
C GLU A 780 2.37 26.46 12.19
N LYS A 781 3.37 26.79 11.36
CA LYS A 781 3.32 27.91 10.44
C LYS A 781 2.45 27.65 9.20
N ASN A 782 2.48 26.44 8.65
CA ASN A 782 1.96 26.17 7.30
C ASN A 782 0.73 25.25 7.25
N LEU A 783 0.41 24.51 8.32
CA LEU A 783 -0.65 23.52 8.31
C LEU A 783 -1.76 23.84 9.33
N PRO A 784 -3.04 23.76 8.94
CA PRO A 784 -4.16 23.75 9.88
C PRO A 784 -4.00 22.63 10.90
N VAL A 785 -4.50 22.82 12.13
CA VAL A 785 -4.38 21.83 13.22
C VAL A 785 -4.88 20.44 12.80
N GLY A 786 -5.99 20.39 12.04
CA GLY A 786 -6.59 19.15 11.54
C GLY A 786 -5.76 18.41 10.48
N SER A 787 -4.78 19.05 9.85
CA SER A 787 -3.94 18.50 8.78
C SER A 787 -2.52 18.13 9.26
N ARG A 788 -2.28 18.14 10.58
CA ARG A 788 -0.95 17.87 11.17
C ARG A 788 -0.67 16.40 11.44
N GLY A 789 -1.49 15.45 10.98
CA GLY A 789 -1.28 14.02 11.23
C GLY A 789 0.05 13.52 10.66
N GLY A 790 0.43 13.96 9.47
CA GLY A 790 1.76 13.67 8.88
C GLY A 790 2.93 14.14 9.77
N ALA A 791 2.82 15.32 10.37
CA ALA A 791 3.83 15.84 11.29
C ALA A 791 3.90 15.02 12.58
N LYS A 792 2.75 14.66 13.16
CA LYS A 792 2.67 13.80 14.35
C LYS A 792 3.35 12.45 14.11
N ARG A 793 3.09 11.81 12.96
CA ARG A 793 3.73 10.54 12.56
C ARG A 793 5.25 10.69 12.40
N ALA A 794 5.72 11.75 11.76
CA ALA A 794 7.15 12.00 11.59
C ALA A 794 7.85 12.20 12.95
N LEU A 795 7.26 12.97 13.85
CA LEU A 795 7.77 13.20 15.20
C LEU A 795 7.82 11.91 16.03
N ALA A 796 6.74 11.12 16.02
CA ALA A 796 6.69 9.83 16.71
C ALA A 796 7.74 8.87 16.17
N THR A 797 7.96 8.84 14.85
CA THR A 797 8.99 8.02 14.20
C THR A 797 10.38 8.37 14.71
N ILE A 798 10.74 9.65 14.75
CA ILE A 798 12.05 10.11 15.26
C ILE A 798 12.21 9.73 16.75
N ALA A 799 11.18 10.00 17.57
CA ALA A 799 11.21 9.69 18.99
C ALA A 799 11.37 8.19 19.27
N VAL A 800 10.58 7.35 18.59
CA VAL A 800 10.66 5.88 18.70
C VAL A 800 12.04 5.38 18.27
N ARG A 801 12.56 5.84 17.13
CA ARG A 801 13.89 5.42 16.66
C ARG A 801 14.98 5.73 17.68
N LYS A 802 14.97 6.95 18.24
CA LYS A 802 15.91 7.34 19.28
C LYS A 802 15.79 6.44 20.51
N ALA A 803 14.57 6.25 21.03
CA ALA A 803 14.35 5.47 22.24
C ALA A 803 14.72 3.98 22.05
N VAL A 804 14.44 3.40 20.88
CA VAL A 804 14.86 2.04 20.52
C VAL A 804 16.38 1.95 20.41
N ALA A 805 17.04 2.90 19.74
CA ALA A 805 18.50 2.91 19.61
C ALA A 805 19.19 2.96 20.98
N ASP A 806 18.68 3.78 21.90
CA ASP A 806 19.18 3.92 23.28
C ASP A 806 18.99 2.62 24.08
N ARG A 807 17.82 1.99 24.03
CA ARG A 807 17.54 0.68 24.69
C ARG A 807 18.46 -0.43 24.19
N LEU A 808 18.60 -0.55 22.88
CA LEU A 808 19.33 -1.66 22.27
C LEU A 808 20.85 -1.54 22.36
N ARG A 809 21.39 -0.33 22.59
CA ARG A 809 22.82 -0.02 22.43
C ARG A 809 23.73 -0.98 23.18
N ALA A 810 23.45 -1.25 24.45
CA ALA A 810 24.28 -2.12 25.27
C ALA A 810 24.26 -3.57 24.76
N GLY A 811 23.06 -4.11 24.48
CA GLY A 811 22.88 -5.47 23.97
C GLY A 811 23.53 -5.68 22.60
N VAL A 812 23.31 -4.75 21.67
CA VAL A 812 23.90 -4.80 20.32
C VAL A 812 25.43 -4.70 20.40
N THR A 813 25.98 -3.79 21.20
CA THR A 813 27.44 -3.64 21.39
C THR A 813 28.05 -4.93 21.93
N ALA A 814 27.43 -5.53 22.96
CA ALA A 814 27.90 -6.80 23.52
C ALA A 814 27.82 -7.96 22.52
N TRP A 815 26.79 -7.96 21.67
CA TRP A 815 26.59 -8.99 20.66
C TRP A 815 27.62 -8.90 19.52
N VAL A 816 27.83 -7.71 18.94
CA VAL A 816 28.82 -7.53 17.86
C VAL A 816 30.25 -7.77 18.35
N ALA A 817 30.56 -7.46 19.62
CA ALA A 817 31.87 -7.69 20.20
C ALA A 817 32.24 -9.19 20.34
N LYS A 818 31.25 -10.09 20.38
CA LYS A 818 31.49 -11.55 20.45
C LYS A 818 31.95 -12.14 19.12
N GLY A 819 31.81 -11.41 18.01
CA GLY A 819 32.28 -11.85 16.69
C GLY A 819 31.56 -13.09 16.13
N ASN A 820 30.36 -13.39 16.63
CA ASN A 820 29.63 -14.62 16.33
C ASN A 820 29.28 -14.79 14.85
#